data_AF-A0A7Y6YPP1-F1
#
_entry.id   AF-A0A7Y6YPP1-F1
#
_cell.length_a   1.000
_cell.length_b   1.000
_cell.length_c   1.000
_cell.angle_alpha   90.00
_cell.angle_beta   90.00
_cell.angle_gamma   90.00
#
_symmetry.space_group_name_H-M   'P 1'
#
loop_
_entity.id
_entity.type
_entity.pdbx_description
1 polymer ?
#
loop_
_entity_poly.entity_id
_entity_poly.type
_entity_poly.pdbx_seq_one_letter_code
_entity_poly.pdbx_strand_id
1 'polypeptide(L)'
;MANAPDPLANNPAIRLWAERFYDAKAWDMPDTPEAGAEALAERRTTALAELDKTAIPAALSSGARRSLAGGRKALKKEILSADAVEAFDQIDSDIVALKEQIAAQLAIAAARGKAQAALAEAEEKFAKERDSLDQGAFTFLETLIKAAQKAMAAAVSAADFEAVEAQAKDIAARAEEARIYGVFFDNWTRATLLLIKPMDDPAKETATTERTARMAAAVALSKTGDFDGAKAALEAWKSNLDTEDHLAAAVSFDALLCNYEANHHKRCQNILSSQLRDAGDFRSHLKDAKKLAYQDSKFPEAEAKLNALIAYGTRDRAALARYLRGFDMSMMTDTEFRKAVLAAQTKQKAAGDNDPKKALKDLKSWVNAHPALMGQSFSTQILKTLQRRYDALKQVLKEPELTDLNTTWEAHRLLAEAGDFDMNTGAPQHHAKLDQLFKLEGITDSRREMDEILRRHPEAEGYDFHKPVTDALAGADYAAAVAAAPGALEGLMRMPEYLALRQTARDLLAALPGDPADLRSTLDSAIQAAELTARGGDPATATADLQAVLDGTDYLDLVLAMTDYRAKLAKVQKEHSRTRKYLKLPEAEDALDASLKTATDRADDGEYGDAFLLLEQHLTLLKQVKPMATARFQVQGILGALRRAGLEAEKLDPLELRAAAAEAEAAKPDFAEARPLFDALRGDLAALSTEAAEAYEAQDGTGSDAGHSLDRHGPDVSDDDLITRLKTGKPPNAKSDNERSYAPASSRFESPQDWLAGRELAAQAAMDKLGIDIAATEMAYDGDPDAIKDSAEFYVEHGRPIDKAFIGRKKQVRLDDRGEPISDKGYETFEEAEGLTRAFVNFLWEPDPLPAETTAFPADPTHYPQESAEDAEDYVEKYTLRHNKPPDTMPGRWVMMQQFPVAEGWDNETKTYTNEDPGNLIP
;
A
#
# COMPACT_ATOMS: atom_id res chain seq x y z
N MET A 1 4.47 -10.24 6.24
CA MET A 1 5.00 -11.53 6.75
C MET A 1 5.53 -11.52 8.21
N ALA A 2 5.03 -10.68 9.12
CA ALA A 2 5.52 -10.57 10.52
C ALA A 2 4.63 -11.28 11.58
N ASN A 3 3.77 -12.23 11.18
CA ASN A 3 2.67 -12.72 12.02
C ASN A 3 2.70 -14.21 12.41
N ALA A 4 3.68 -15.00 11.98
CA ALA A 4 3.83 -16.36 12.48
C ALA A 4 4.60 -16.34 13.83
N PRO A 5 4.12 -17.03 14.89
CA PRO A 5 5.01 -17.42 15.98
C PRO A 5 6.17 -18.18 15.36
N ASP A 6 7.41 -17.84 15.72
CA ASP A 6 8.59 -18.47 15.16
C ASP A 6 8.45 -20.00 15.22
N PRO A 7 8.28 -20.71 14.10
CA PRO A 7 8.06 -22.15 14.11
C PRO A 7 9.22 -22.91 14.77
N LEU A 8 10.40 -22.27 14.81
CA LEU A 8 11.60 -22.78 15.46
C LEU A 8 11.49 -22.82 16.98
N ALA A 9 10.65 -21.98 17.61
CA ALA A 9 10.36 -22.09 19.05
C ALA A 9 9.59 -23.38 19.38
N ASN A 10 8.90 -23.97 18.40
CA ASN A 10 8.24 -25.26 18.52
C ASN A 10 9.11 -26.44 18.04
N ASN A 11 10.38 -26.19 17.67
CA ASN A 11 11.32 -27.27 17.39
C ASN A 11 11.59 -28.04 18.70
N PRO A 12 11.20 -29.33 18.80
CA PRO A 12 11.33 -30.09 20.04
C PRO A 12 12.76 -30.12 20.59
N ALA A 13 13.78 -30.04 19.72
CA ALA A 13 15.18 -30.06 20.11
C ALA A 13 15.66 -28.75 20.77
N ILE A 14 15.05 -27.61 20.45
CA ILE A 14 15.37 -26.32 21.11
C ILE A 14 14.67 -26.23 22.47
N ARG A 15 13.48 -26.81 22.59
CA ARG A 15 12.66 -26.76 23.80
C ARG A 15 13.37 -27.36 25.02
N LEU A 16 14.15 -28.42 24.82
CA LEU A 16 14.99 -29.04 25.85
C LEU A 16 15.98 -28.04 26.51
N TRP A 17 16.57 -27.13 25.72
CA TRP A 17 17.49 -26.11 26.25
C TRP A 17 16.77 -24.99 27.00
N ALA A 18 15.57 -24.63 26.55
CA ALA A 18 14.73 -23.68 27.28
C ALA A 18 14.28 -24.26 28.63
N GLU A 19 13.83 -25.51 28.65
CA GLU A 19 13.37 -26.21 29.87
C GLU A 19 14.52 -26.34 30.90
N ARG A 20 15.73 -26.72 30.46
CA ARG A 20 16.93 -26.77 31.32
C ARG A 20 17.27 -25.43 31.97
N PHE A 21 17.04 -24.31 31.27
CA PHE A 21 17.24 -22.97 31.83
C PHE A 21 16.18 -22.59 32.86
N TYR A 22 14.89 -22.84 32.55
CA TYR A 22 13.79 -22.52 33.47
C TYR A 22 13.84 -23.35 34.75
N ASP A 23 14.28 -24.62 34.68
CA ASP A 23 14.48 -25.49 35.85
C ASP A 23 15.61 -25.00 36.76
N ALA A 24 16.62 -24.31 36.21
CA ALA A 24 17.79 -23.83 36.96
C ALA A 24 17.57 -22.52 37.75
N LYS A 25 16.43 -21.82 37.53
CA LYS A 25 16.05 -20.52 38.14
C LYS A 25 17.24 -19.57 38.40
N ALA A 26 18.04 -19.33 37.38
CA ALA A 26 19.40 -18.81 37.56
C ALA A 26 19.54 -17.33 37.15
N TRP A 27 19.21 -16.42 38.07
CA TRP A 27 19.67 -15.02 37.99
C TRP A 27 20.92 -14.78 38.83
N ASP A 28 21.08 -15.55 39.92
CA ASP A 28 22.30 -15.53 40.73
C ASP A 28 23.33 -16.51 40.17
N MET A 29 24.48 -15.96 39.76
CA MET A 29 25.67 -16.75 39.48
C MET A 29 26.35 -17.08 40.81
N PRO A 30 26.71 -18.35 41.08
CA PRO A 30 27.48 -18.66 42.27
C PRO A 30 28.80 -17.92 42.20
N ASP A 31 29.25 -17.37 43.34
CA ASP A 31 30.62 -16.88 43.49
C ASP A 31 31.60 -17.93 42.98
N THR A 32 32.71 -17.46 42.41
CA THR A 32 33.79 -18.37 42.02
C THR A 32 34.24 -19.09 43.30
N PRO A 33 34.08 -20.42 43.42
CA PRO A 33 34.30 -21.06 44.71
C PRO A 33 35.76 -20.93 45.12
N GLU A 34 36.04 -20.76 46.42
CA GLU A 34 37.41 -20.75 46.96
C GLU A 34 38.20 -21.96 46.45
N ALA A 35 39.52 -21.80 46.28
CA ALA A 35 40.40 -22.78 45.67
C ALA A 35 40.21 -24.19 46.27
N GLY A 36 39.51 -25.05 45.53
CA GLY A 36 39.38 -26.47 45.82
C GLY A 36 40.64 -27.25 45.45
N ALA A 37 40.54 -28.57 45.36
CA ALA A 37 41.60 -29.40 44.79
C ALA A 37 41.98 -28.87 43.39
N GLU A 38 43.28 -28.73 43.12
CA GLU A 38 43.85 -28.11 41.90
C GLU A 38 43.22 -28.66 40.60
N ALA A 39 42.93 -29.96 40.58
CA ALA A 39 42.26 -30.65 39.47
C ALA A 39 40.82 -30.15 39.18
N LEU A 40 40.04 -29.79 40.20
CA LEU A 40 38.68 -29.28 40.02
C LEU A 40 38.71 -27.84 39.45
N ALA A 41 39.63 -27.01 39.93
CA ALA A 41 39.83 -25.65 39.42
C ALA A 41 40.30 -25.65 37.95
N GLU A 42 41.20 -26.57 37.59
CA GLU A 42 41.65 -26.75 36.21
C GLU A 42 40.52 -27.21 35.28
N ARG A 43 39.65 -28.13 35.74
CA ARG A 43 38.49 -28.58 34.95
C ARG A 43 37.44 -27.49 34.77
N ARG A 44 37.13 -26.71 35.82
CA ARG A 44 36.27 -25.52 35.70
C ARG A 44 36.81 -24.54 34.66
N THR A 45 38.09 -24.20 34.75
CA THR A 45 38.75 -23.28 33.81
C THR A 45 38.70 -23.79 32.37
N THR A 46 38.96 -25.10 32.17
CA THR A 46 38.92 -25.74 30.86
C THR A 46 37.52 -25.75 30.26
N ALA A 47 36.50 -26.13 31.05
CA ALA A 47 35.12 -26.18 30.59
C ALA A 47 34.56 -24.78 30.29
N LEU A 48 34.88 -23.76 31.11
CA LEU A 48 34.54 -22.36 30.83
C LEU A 48 35.17 -21.90 29.52
N ALA A 49 36.47 -22.15 29.31
CA ALA A 49 37.15 -21.81 28.06
C ALA A 49 36.53 -22.52 26.84
N GLU A 50 36.01 -23.74 27.01
CA GLU A 50 35.36 -24.49 25.93
C GLU A 50 33.92 -24.05 25.65
N LEU A 51 33.18 -23.65 26.70
CA LEU A 51 31.87 -22.99 26.61
C LEU A 51 31.98 -21.59 25.99
N ASP A 52 33.06 -20.87 26.26
CA ASP A 52 33.33 -19.54 25.71
C ASP A 52 33.57 -19.55 24.19
N LYS A 53 34.02 -20.67 23.64
CA LYS A 53 34.09 -20.89 22.18
C LYS A 53 32.70 -21.05 21.53
N THR A 54 31.65 -21.29 22.32
CA THR A 54 30.28 -21.47 21.84
C THR A 54 29.58 -20.12 21.74
N ALA A 55 29.76 -19.44 20.62
CA ALA A 55 29.03 -18.21 20.29
C ALA A 55 27.63 -18.52 19.78
N ILE A 56 26.66 -17.64 20.08
CA ILE A 56 25.28 -17.74 19.59
C ILE A 56 25.11 -16.73 18.45
N PRO A 57 25.04 -17.18 17.18
CA PRO A 57 25.09 -16.26 16.06
C PRO A 57 23.80 -15.44 15.93
N ALA A 58 23.95 -14.19 15.49
CA ALA A 58 22.83 -13.29 15.21
C ALA A 58 21.92 -13.77 14.07
N ALA A 59 22.40 -14.68 13.21
CA ALA A 59 21.63 -15.26 12.10
C ALA A 59 20.50 -16.20 12.55
N LEU A 60 20.53 -16.66 13.81
CA LEU A 60 19.47 -17.49 14.38
C LEU A 60 18.23 -16.65 14.72
N SER A 61 17.05 -17.27 14.72
CA SER A 61 15.82 -16.59 15.13
C SER A 61 15.87 -16.20 16.61
N SER A 62 15.12 -15.15 17.02
CA SER A 62 15.14 -14.67 18.41
C SER A 62 14.76 -15.75 19.42
N GLY A 63 13.77 -16.60 19.07
CA GLY A 63 13.39 -17.76 19.88
C GLY A 63 14.53 -18.77 20.05
N ALA A 64 15.21 -19.13 18.96
CA ALA A 64 16.36 -20.04 19.02
C ALA A 64 17.53 -19.42 19.80
N ARG A 65 17.87 -18.15 19.55
CA ARG A 65 18.95 -17.43 20.25
C ARG A 65 18.70 -17.40 21.75
N ARG A 66 17.47 -17.10 22.19
CA ARG A 66 17.08 -17.04 23.60
C ARG A 66 17.21 -18.39 24.29
N SER A 67 16.67 -19.46 23.71
CA SER A 67 16.75 -20.81 24.30
C SER A 67 18.21 -21.29 24.40
N LEU A 68 19.02 -21.03 23.38
CA LEU A 68 20.44 -21.41 23.37
C LEU A 68 21.27 -20.54 24.33
N ALA A 69 20.93 -19.25 24.50
CA ALA A 69 21.57 -18.35 25.46
C ALA A 69 21.27 -18.75 26.89
N GLY A 70 20.00 -19.08 27.17
CA GLY A 70 19.59 -19.67 28.44
C GLY A 70 20.32 -20.99 28.71
N GLY A 71 20.39 -21.90 27.73
CA GLY A 71 21.13 -23.16 27.84
C GLY A 71 22.62 -22.96 28.14
N ARG A 72 23.29 -22.02 27.44
CA ARG A 72 24.69 -21.65 27.69
C ARG A 72 24.90 -21.10 29.11
N LYS A 73 23.99 -20.26 29.59
CA LYS A 73 24.02 -19.68 30.94
C LYS A 73 23.81 -20.75 32.02
N ALA A 74 22.88 -21.68 31.79
CA ALA A 74 22.67 -22.84 32.66
C ALA A 74 23.95 -23.69 32.77
N LEU A 75 24.60 -24.01 31.64
CA LEU A 75 25.87 -24.72 31.63
C LEU A 75 26.99 -23.96 32.36
N LYS A 76 27.06 -22.63 32.20
CA LYS A 76 28.03 -21.79 32.94
C LYS A 76 27.83 -21.92 34.45
N LYS A 77 26.58 -21.92 34.92
CA LYS A 77 26.24 -22.14 36.34
C LYS A 77 26.60 -23.56 36.80
N GLU A 78 26.25 -24.58 36.02
CA GLU A 78 26.60 -25.97 36.33
C GLU A 78 28.13 -26.16 36.45
N ILE A 79 28.93 -25.53 35.58
CA ILE A 79 30.40 -25.54 35.68
C ILE A 79 30.87 -24.89 36.99
N LEU A 80 30.33 -23.72 37.35
CA LEU A 80 30.73 -23.00 38.57
C LEU A 80 30.27 -23.71 39.84
N SER A 81 29.11 -24.37 39.80
CA SER A 81 28.52 -25.11 40.92
C SER A 81 29.03 -26.55 41.07
N ALA A 82 29.73 -27.11 40.07
CA ALA A 82 30.24 -28.47 40.12
C ALA A 82 31.18 -28.68 41.31
N ASP A 83 30.89 -29.66 42.17
CA ASP A 83 31.62 -29.96 43.41
C ASP A 83 32.62 -31.13 43.27
N ALA A 84 32.58 -31.85 42.14
CA ALA A 84 33.42 -33.00 41.84
C ALA A 84 33.85 -33.05 40.36
N VAL A 85 34.97 -33.73 40.07
CA VAL A 85 35.53 -33.82 38.70
C VAL A 85 34.65 -34.68 37.79
N GLU A 86 33.99 -35.69 38.36
CA GLU A 86 33.11 -36.64 37.66
C GLU A 86 31.88 -35.97 37.04
N ALA A 87 31.44 -34.83 37.57
CA ALA A 87 30.33 -34.06 37.00
C ALA A 87 30.66 -33.53 35.59
N PHE A 88 31.94 -33.37 35.25
CA PHE A 88 32.36 -32.78 33.98
C PHE A 88 32.19 -33.70 32.76
N ASP A 89 31.99 -35.01 32.95
CA ASP A 89 31.71 -35.93 31.82
C ASP A 89 30.38 -35.55 31.14
N GLN A 90 29.35 -35.24 31.95
CA GLN A 90 28.06 -34.80 31.46
C GLN A 90 28.11 -33.36 30.94
N ILE A 91 28.78 -32.45 31.67
CA ILE A 91 28.93 -31.05 31.26
C ILE A 91 29.62 -30.92 29.90
N ASP A 92 30.72 -31.65 29.67
CA ASP A 92 31.43 -31.60 28.38
C ASP A 92 30.56 -32.17 27.25
N SER A 93 29.82 -33.26 27.50
CA SER A 93 28.85 -33.80 26.54
C SER A 93 27.77 -32.78 26.20
N ASP A 94 27.30 -32.01 27.17
CA ASP A 94 26.27 -31.00 26.96
C ASP A 94 26.81 -29.75 26.24
N ILE A 95 28.06 -29.36 26.47
CA ILE A 95 28.74 -28.31 25.68
C ILE A 95 28.80 -28.73 24.20
N VAL A 96 29.11 -30.00 23.91
CA VAL A 96 29.10 -30.53 22.54
C VAL A 96 27.70 -30.53 21.96
N ALA A 97 26.70 -31.01 22.70
CA ALA A 97 25.31 -31.01 22.25
C ALA A 97 24.78 -29.60 21.95
N LEU A 98 25.17 -28.59 22.74
CA LEU A 98 24.83 -27.19 22.49
C LEU A 98 25.44 -26.70 21.15
N LYS A 99 26.72 -27.02 20.89
CA LYS A 99 27.40 -26.67 19.63
C LYS A 99 26.73 -27.31 18.42
N GLU A 100 26.39 -28.60 18.51
CA GLU A 100 25.69 -29.32 17.44
C GLU A 100 24.30 -28.74 17.18
N GLN A 101 23.57 -28.38 18.25
CA GLN A 101 22.27 -27.76 18.11
C GLN A 101 22.36 -26.36 17.47
N ILE A 102 23.36 -25.54 17.83
CA ILE A 102 23.62 -24.26 17.15
C ILE A 102 23.88 -24.47 15.66
N ALA A 103 24.72 -25.45 15.30
CA ALA A 103 25.02 -25.76 13.90
C ALA A 103 23.76 -26.20 13.13
N ALA A 104 22.91 -27.05 13.73
CA ALA A 104 21.65 -27.47 13.13
C ALA A 104 20.69 -26.29 12.92
N GLN A 105 20.57 -25.39 13.90
CA GLN A 105 19.72 -24.21 13.77
C GLN A 105 20.26 -23.20 12.73
N LEU A 106 21.57 -23.09 12.56
CA LEU A 106 22.15 -22.28 11.49
C LEU A 106 21.79 -22.82 10.11
N ALA A 107 21.79 -24.13 9.92
CA ALA A 107 21.37 -24.75 8.68
C ALA A 107 19.89 -24.46 8.38
N ILE A 108 19.02 -24.56 9.40
CA ILE A 108 17.60 -24.24 9.27
C ILE A 108 17.39 -22.75 8.97
N ALA A 109 18.09 -21.85 9.67
CA ALA A 109 18.01 -20.41 9.43
C ALA A 109 18.46 -20.04 8.01
N ALA A 110 19.54 -20.66 7.51
CA ALA A 110 20.00 -20.46 6.15
C ALA A 110 18.98 -20.95 5.10
N ALA A 111 18.38 -22.13 5.31
CA ALA A 111 17.33 -22.65 4.43
C ALA A 111 16.08 -21.76 4.45
N ARG A 112 15.64 -21.33 5.64
CA ARG A 112 14.53 -20.38 5.82
C ARG A 112 14.78 -19.06 5.08
N GLY A 113 15.98 -18.49 5.21
CA GLY A 113 16.34 -17.25 4.54
C GLY A 113 16.25 -17.36 3.01
N LYS A 114 16.69 -18.48 2.44
CA LYS A 114 16.54 -18.75 1.00
C LYS A 114 15.07 -18.93 0.60
N ALA A 115 14.29 -19.68 1.38
CA ALA A 115 12.87 -19.88 1.13
C ALA A 115 12.08 -18.56 1.17
N GLN A 116 12.37 -17.69 2.16
CA GLN A 116 11.76 -16.36 2.28
C GLN A 116 12.11 -15.47 1.08
N ALA A 117 13.38 -15.44 0.68
CA ALA A 117 13.81 -14.66 -0.47
C ALA A 117 13.14 -15.17 -1.76
N ALA A 118 13.08 -16.48 -1.97
CA ALA A 118 12.44 -17.08 -3.14
C ALA A 118 10.93 -16.83 -3.17
N LEU A 119 10.24 -16.95 -2.03
CA LEU A 119 8.81 -16.67 -1.92
C LEU A 119 8.53 -15.18 -2.19
N ALA A 120 9.30 -14.28 -1.60
CA ALA A 120 9.15 -12.84 -1.84
C ALA A 120 9.40 -12.48 -3.31
N GLU A 121 10.39 -13.10 -3.97
CA GLU A 121 10.63 -12.92 -5.41
C GLU A 121 9.44 -13.42 -6.24
N ALA A 122 8.85 -14.57 -5.89
CA ALA A 122 7.68 -15.12 -6.55
C ALA A 122 6.44 -14.23 -6.37
N GLU A 123 6.20 -13.74 -5.15
CA GLU A 123 5.13 -12.78 -4.82
C GLU A 123 5.31 -11.46 -5.59
N GLU A 124 6.52 -10.90 -5.61
CA GLU A 124 6.83 -9.68 -6.35
C GLU A 124 6.61 -9.84 -7.85
N LYS A 125 7.03 -10.98 -8.43
CA LYS A 125 6.77 -11.30 -9.83
C LYS A 125 5.27 -11.42 -10.09
N PHE A 126 4.53 -12.15 -9.28
CA PHE A 126 3.08 -12.24 -9.43
C PHE A 126 2.41 -10.86 -9.34
N ALA A 127 2.78 -10.05 -8.35
CA ALA A 127 2.22 -8.72 -8.15
C ALA A 127 2.48 -7.77 -9.34
N LYS A 128 3.64 -7.87 -10.00
CA LYS A 128 3.97 -7.09 -11.21
C LYS A 128 3.11 -7.48 -12.41
N GLU A 129 2.82 -8.78 -12.55
CA GLU A 129 2.18 -9.30 -13.75
C GLU A 129 0.66 -9.40 -13.61
N ARG A 130 0.10 -9.47 -12.39
CA ARG A 130 -1.31 -9.80 -12.13
C ARG A 130 -2.33 -8.98 -12.94
N ASP A 131 -2.04 -7.71 -13.19
CA ASP A 131 -2.95 -6.80 -13.91
C ASP A 131 -2.88 -6.94 -15.44
N SER A 132 -1.92 -7.74 -15.94
CA SER A 132 -1.73 -8.05 -17.37
C SER A 132 -2.25 -9.45 -17.76
N LEU A 133 -2.52 -10.32 -16.79
CA LEU A 133 -2.93 -11.70 -17.02
C LEU A 133 -4.41 -11.81 -17.38
N ASP A 134 -4.76 -12.84 -18.16
CA ASP A 134 -6.14 -13.29 -18.26
C ASP A 134 -6.62 -13.93 -16.95
N GLN A 135 -7.92 -14.15 -16.82
CA GLN A 135 -8.49 -14.69 -15.57
C GLN A 135 -7.92 -16.06 -15.18
N GLY A 136 -7.62 -16.91 -16.16
CA GLY A 136 -7.09 -18.25 -15.89
C GLY A 136 -5.67 -18.20 -15.35
N ALA A 137 -4.75 -17.50 -16.03
CA ALA A 137 -3.37 -17.35 -15.58
C ALA A 137 -3.27 -16.65 -14.21
N PHE A 138 -4.13 -15.64 -13.97
CA PHE A 138 -4.24 -14.99 -12.66
C PHE A 138 -4.57 -16.01 -11.56
N THR A 139 -5.65 -16.77 -11.73
CA THR A 139 -6.10 -17.75 -10.74
C THR A 139 -5.07 -18.87 -10.52
N PHE A 140 -4.38 -19.30 -11.59
CA PHE A 140 -3.32 -20.30 -11.50
C PHE A 140 -2.18 -19.84 -10.59
N LEU A 141 -1.60 -18.67 -10.85
CA LEU A 141 -0.49 -18.14 -10.05
C LEU A 141 -0.92 -17.81 -8.62
N GLU A 142 -2.09 -17.20 -8.44
CA GLU A 142 -2.61 -16.86 -7.12
C GLU A 142 -2.75 -18.12 -6.24
N THR A 143 -3.27 -19.22 -6.82
CA THR A 143 -3.41 -20.50 -6.12
C THR A 143 -2.05 -21.06 -5.68
N LEU A 144 -1.04 -20.99 -6.55
CA LEU A 144 0.29 -21.48 -6.23
C LEU A 144 0.97 -20.64 -5.14
N ILE A 145 0.85 -19.31 -5.19
CA ILE A 145 1.38 -18.41 -4.16
C ILE A 145 0.74 -18.69 -2.81
N LYS A 146 -0.61 -18.76 -2.74
CA LYS A 146 -1.33 -19.09 -1.50
C LYS A 146 -0.90 -20.44 -0.92
N ALA A 147 -0.65 -21.44 -1.78
CA ALA A 147 -0.15 -22.74 -1.35
C ALA A 147 1.28 -22.66 -0.79
N ALA A 148 2.18 -21.90 -1.42
CA ALA A 148 3.55 -21.70 -0.96
C ALA A 148 3.61 -20.92 0.36
N GLN A 149 2.78 -19.88 0.53
CA GLN A 149 2.62 -19.16 1.80
C GLN A 149 2.17 -20.08 2.94
N LYS A 150 1.19 -20.95 2.67
CA LYS A 150 0.74 -21.95 3.65
C LYS A 150 1.83 -22.95 4.02
N ALA A 151 2.61 -23.41 3.03
CA ALA A 151 3.75 -24.30 3.27
C ALA A 151 4.86 -23.61 4.08
N MET A 152 5.19 -22.37 3.75
CA MET A 152 6.15 -21.53 4.49
C MET A 152 5.76 -21.36 5.96
N ALA A 153 4.47 -21.16 6.25
CA ALA A 153 3.96 -21.02 7.61
C ALA A 153 4.02 -22.32 8.43
N ALA A 154 3.99 -23.49 7.77
CA ALA A 154 4.03 -24.81 8.41
C ALA A 154 5.44 -25.39 8.56
N ALA A 155 6.44 -24.86 7.83
CA ALA A 155 7.80 -25.38 7.79
C ALA A 155 8.55 -25.20 9.13
N VAL A 156 9.22 -26.26 9.59
CA VAL A 156 9.97 -26.29 10.86
C VAL A 156 11.39 -26.86 10.73
N SER A 157 11.71 -27.49 9.59
CA SER A 157 13.00 -28.10 9.31
C SER A 157 13.67 -27.52 8.06
N ALA A 158 14.97 -27.75 7.90
CA ALA A 158 15.70 -27.32 6.70
C ALA A 158 15.11 -27.93 5.42
N ALA A 159 14.71 -29.20 5.44
CA ALA A 159 14.09 -29.88 4.31
C ALA A 159 12.72 -29.28 3.93
N ASP A 160 11.92 -28.86 4.91
CA ASP A 160 10.65 -28.18 4.64
C ASP A 160 10.90 -26.83 3.93
N PHE A 161 11.87 -26.05 4.42
CA PHE A 161 12.21 -24.76 3.81
C PHE A 161 12.83 -24.93 2.42
N GLU A 162 13.66 -25.96 2.19
CA GLU A 162 14.19 -26.28 0.86
C GLU A 162 13.07 -26.66 -0.12
N ALA A 163 12.03 -27.36 0.34
CA ALA A 163 10.86 -27.65 -0.48
C ALA A 163 10.06 -26.39 -0.83
N VAL A 164 9.89 -25.46 0.13
CA VAL A 164 9.26 -24.15 -0.11
C VAL A 164 10.10 -23.32 -1.09
N GLU A 165 11.43 -23.30 -0.95
CA GLU A 165 12.33 -22.61 -1.87
C GLU A 165 12.18 -23.14 -3.30
N ALA A 166 12.17 -24.47 -3.47
CA ALA A 166 11.99 -25.11 -4.77
C ALA A 166 10.62 -24.78 -5.38
N GLN A 167 9.55 -24.84 -4.59
CA GLN A 167 8.20 -24.47 -5.01
C GLN A 167 8.13 -23.00 -5.42
N ALA A 168 8.68 -22.08 -4.64
CA ALA A 168 8.68 -20.65 -4.95
C ALA A 168 9.47 -20.33 -6.24
N LYS A 169 10.60 -21.01 -6.47
CA LYS A 169 11.36 -20.89 -7.72
C LYS A 169 10.58 -21.38 -8.94
N ASP A 170 9.85 -22.50 -8.81
CA ASP A 170 8.95 -22.97 -9.87
C ASP A 170 7.85 -21.94 -10.16
N ILE A 171 7.22 -21.38 -9.11
CA ILE A 171 6.22 -20.31 -9.27
C ILE A 171 6.80 -19.09 -9.99
N ALA A 172 8.01 -18.67 -9.64
CA ALA A 172 8.67 -17.55 -10.30
C ALA A 172 8.94 -17.83 -11.80
N ALA A 173 9.23 -19.08 -12.17
CA ALA A 173 9.35 -19.48 -13.57
C ALA A 173 7.99 -19.50 -14.27
N ARG A 174 6.95 -20.06 -13.61
CA ARG A 174 5.56 -20.05 -14.11
C ARG A 174 5.00 -18.65 -14.29
N ALA A 175 5.37 -17.70 -13.43
CA ALA A 175 4.99 -16.30 -13.56
C ALA A 175 5.59 -15.66 -14.83
N GLU A 176 6.83 -16.02 -15.19
CA GLU A 176 7.46 -15.57 -16.43
C GLU A 176 6.79 -16.18 -17.67
N GLU A 177 6.43 -17.47 -17.63
CA GLU A 177 5.64 -18.11 -18.70
C GLU A 177 4.27 -17.42 -18.87
N ALA A 178 3.58 -17.18 -17.74
CA ALA A 178 2.30 -16.48 -17.71
C ALA A 178 2.43 -15.04 -18.25
N ARG A 179 3.52 -14.34 -17.94
CA ARG A 179 3.81 -13.00 -18.47
C ARG A 179 3.94 -13.01 -19.99
N ILE A 180 4.72 -13.94 -20.54
CA ILE A 180 4.89 -14.08 -21.99
C ILE A 180 3.55 -14.33 -22.66
N TYR A 181 2.73 -15.21 -22.09
CA TYR A 181 1.37 -15.46 -22.56
C TYR A 181 0.46 -14.24 -22.40
N GLY A 182 0.50 -13.52 -21.28
CA GLY A 182 -0.29 -12.30 -21.04
C GLY A 182 0.00 -11.21 -22.07
N VAL A 183 1.27 -11.01 -22.43
CA VAL A 183 1.66 -10.10 -23.52
C VAL A 183 1.08 -10.57 -24.87
N PHE A 184 1.14 -11.87 -25.17
CA PHE A 184 0.52 -12.41 -26.38
C PHE A 184 -1.00 -12.21 -26.37
N PHE A 185 -1.67 -12.48 -25.26
CA PHE A 185 -3.10 -12.31 -25.06
C PHE A 185 -3.53 -10.87 -25.32
N ASP A 186 -2.79 -9.89 -24.81
CA ASP A 186 -3.05 -8.46 -25.03
C ASP A 186 -2.89 -8.06 -26.50
N ASN A 187 -1.80 -8.50 -27.13
CA ASN A 187 -1.56 -8.23 -28.54
C ASN A 187 -2.65 -8.85 -29.42
N TRP A 188 -3.05 -10.09 -29.13
CA TRP A 188 -4.15 -10.77 -29.80
C TRP A 188 -5.48 -10.05 -29.58
N THR A 189 -5.76 -9.58 -28.36
CA THR A 189 -6.98 -8.86 -28.01
C THR A 189 -7.12 -7.57 -28.83
N ARG A 190 -6.05 -6.77 -28.93
CA ARG A 190 -6.06 -5.53 -29.74
C ARG A 190 -6.09 -5.80 -31.24
N ALA A 191 -5.25 -6.74 -31.71
CA ALA A 191 -5.17 -7.08 -33.13
C ALA A 191 -6.51 -7.59 -33.67
N THR A 192 -7.19 -8.49 -32.95
CA THR A 192 -8.50 -9.00 -33.37
C THR A 192 -9.59 -7.94 -33.38
N LEU A 193 -9.62 -7.01 -32.40
CA LEU A 193 -10.54 -5.86 -32.43
C LEU A 193 -10.34 -5.01 -33.69
N LEU A 194 -9.08 -4.74 -34.05
CA LEU A 194 -8.73 -3.91 -35.20
C LEU A 194 -8.96 -4.62 -36.54
N LEU A 195 -8.81 -5.94 -36.60
CA LEU A 195 -9.13 -6.76 -37.77
C LEU A 195 -10.64 -6.92 -37.98
N ILE A 196 -11.44 -6.96 -36.92
CA ILE A 196 -12.91 -7.04 -37.00
C ILE A 196 -13.50 -5.70 -37.46
N LYS A 197 -12.91 -4.57 -37.06
CA LYS A 197 -13.41 -3.21 -37.35
C LYS A 197 -13.81 -2.97 -38.82
N PRO A 198 -12.99 -3.31 -39.84
CA PRO A 198 -13.34 -3.09 -41.24
C PRO A 198 -14.28 -4.14 -41.85
N MET A 199 -14.67 -5.19 -41.12
CA MET A 199 -15.56 -6.24 -41.63
C MET A 199 -17.02 -5.76 -41.73
N ASP A 200 -17.75 -6.27 -42.71
CA ASP A 200 -19.19 -6.03 -42.89
C ASP A 200 -20.03 -7.14 -42.20
N ASP A 201 -21.29 -6.83 -41.88
CA ASP A 201 -22.26 -7.81 -41.39
C ASP A 201 -22.68 -8.77 -42.51
N PRO A 202 -22.80 -10.10 -42.28
CA PRO A 202 -22.79 -10.81 -40.98
C PRO A 202 -21.42 -11.35 -40.52
N ALA A 203 -20.36 -11.19 -41.32
CA ALA A 203 -19.03 -11.73 -41.01
C ALA A 203 -18.47 -11.15 -39.71
N LYS A 204 -18.70 -9.84 -39.49
CA LYS A 204 -18.34 -9.13 -38.25
C LYS A 204 -18.95 -9.76 -36.99
N GLU A 205 -20.23 -10.11 -37.02
CA GLU A 205 -20.94 -10.73 -35.88
C GLU A 205 -20.39 -12.12 -35.57
N THR A 206 -20.15 -12.93 -36.61
CA THR A 206 -19.54 -14.26 -36.46
C THR A 206 -18.14 -14.17 -35.87
N ALA A 207 -17.31 -13.27 -36.40
CA ALA A 207 -15.94 -13.07 -35.94
C ALA A 207 -15.88 -12.58 -34.48
N THR A 208 -16.83 -11.72 -34.07
CA THR A 208 -16.97 -11.24 -32.69
C THR A 208 -17.40 -12.36 -31.74
N THR A 209 -18.35 -13.20 -32.15
CA THR A 209 -18.83 -14.34 -31.35
C THR A 209 -17.72 -15.38 -31.15
N GLU A 210 -17.03 -15.77 -32.22
CA GLU A 210 -15.89 -16.68 -32.15
C GLU A 210 -14.75 -16.11 -31.31
N ARG A 211 -14.47 -14.80 -31.39
CA ARG A 211 -13.45 -14.15 -30.54
C ARG A 211 -13.73 -14.41 -29.06
N THR A 212 -14.96 -14.19 -28.60
CA THR A 212 -15.37 -14.45 -27.20
C THR A 212 -15.22 -15.94 -26.83
N ALA A 213 -15.59 -16.84 -27.73
CA ALA A 213 -15.43 -18.29 -27.51
C ALA A 213 -13.94 -18.69 -27.37
N ARG A 214 -13.04 -18.11 -28.17
CA ARG A 214 -11.59 -18.36 -28.07
C ARG A 214 -10.98 -17.83 -26.78
N MET A 215 -11.39 -16.65 -26.33
CA MET A 215 -10.96 -16.11 -25.04
C MET A 215 -11.39 -17.02 -23.88
N ALA A 216 -12.63 -17.52 -23.89
CA ALA A 216 -13.11 -18.45 -22.87
C ALA A 216 -12.34 -19.79 -22.86
N ALA A 217 -12.05 -20.34 -24.05
CA ALA A 217 -11.24 -21.56 -24.18
C ALA A 217 -9.80 -21.35 -23.68
N ALA A 218 -9.20 -20.20 -23.98
CA ALA A 218 -7.86 -19.85 -23.52
C ALA A 218 -7.80 -19.72 -21.99
N VAL A 219 -8.79 -19.06 -21.37
CA VAL A 219 -8.92 -18.94 -19.91
C VAL A 219 -9.01 -20.31 -19.23
N ALA A 220 -9.73 -21.27 -19.82
CA ALA A 220 -9.84 -22.62 -19.25
C ALA A 220 -8.49 -23.36 -19.22
N LEU A 221 -7.64 -23.15 -20.24
CA LEU A 221 -6.31 -23.78 -20.35
C LEU A 221 -5.26 -23.06 -19.49
N SER A 222 -5.26 -21.73 -19.49
CA SER A 222 -4.36 -20.93 -18.67
C SER A 222 -4.60 -21.11 -17.17
N LYS A 223 -5.85 -21.44 -16.76
CA LYS A 223 -6.21 -21.79 -15.37
C LYS A 223 -5.47 -23.02 -14.83
N THR A 224 -5.01 -23.91 -15.70
CA THR A 224 -4.21 -25.09 -15.32
C THR A 224 -2.72 -24.92 -15.61
N GLY A 225 -2.28 -23.73 -16.01
CA GLY A 225 -0.90 -23.45 -16.42
C GLY A 225 -0.55 -23.95 -17.83
N ASP A 226 -1.53 -24.32 -18.67
CA ASP A 226 -1.29 -24.69 -20.08
C ASP A 226 -1.32 -23.45 -20.98
N PHE A 227 -0.25 -22.65 -20.89
CA PHE A 227 -0.15 -21.39 -21.64
C PHE A 227 0.04 -21.60 -23.15
N ASP A 228 0.70 -22.69 -23.56
CA ASP A 228 0.85 -23.04 -24.97
C ASP A 228 -0.50 -23.47 -25.57
N GLY A 229 -1.27 -24.29 -24.85
CA GLY A 229 -2.64 -24.64 -25.23
C GLY A 229 -3.55 -23.40 -25.28
N ALA A 230 -3.45 -22.50 -24.30
CA ALA A 230 -4.22 -21.27 -24.27
C ALA A 230 -3.91 -20.37 -25.48
N LYS A 231 -2.63 -20.22 -25.82
CA LYS A 231 -2.18 -19.52 -27.02
C LYS A 231 -2.74 -20.16 -28.30
N ALA A 232 -2.65 -21.49 -28.44
CA ALA A 232 -3.18 -22.21 -29.60
C ALA A 232 -4.71 -22.04 -29.73
N ALA A 233 -5.43 -21.99 -28.61
CA ALA A 233 -6.87 -21.73 -28.60
C ALA A 233 -7.22 -20.34 -29.15
N LEU A 234 -6.42 -19.30 -28.84
CA LEU A 234 -6.58 -17.95 -29.40
C LEU A 234 -6.23 -17.91 -30.90
N GLU A 235 -5.14 -18.56 -31.30
CA GLU A 235 -4.69 -18.60 -32.70
C GLU A 235 -5.70 -19.29 -33.63
N ALA A 236 -6.53 -20.20 -33.10
CA ALA A 236 -7.60 -20.83 -33.86
C ALA A 236 -8.64 -19.84 -34.43
N TRP A 237 -8.68 -18.60 -33.93
CA TRP A 237 -9.53 -17.53 -34.49
C TRP A 237 -9.19 -17.18 -35.95
N LYS A 238 -8.00 -17.54 -36.44
CA LYS A 238 -7.53 -17.27 -37.82
C LYS A 238 -8.48 -17.75 -38.91
N SER A 239 -9.35 -18.73 -38.63
CA SER A 239 -10.36 -19.23 -39.57
C SER A 239 -11.42 -18.17 -39.96
N ASN A 240 -11.47 -17.04 -39.25
CA ASN A 240 -12.35 -15.91 -39.56
C ASN A 240 -11.75 -14.93 -40.58
N LEU A 241 -10.53 -15.17 -41.06
CA LEU A 241 -9.81 -14.29 -42.00
C LEU A 241 -9.72 -14.93 -43.38
N ASP A 242 -9.72 -14.09 -44.41
CA ASP A 242 -9.49 -14.53 -45.81
C ASP A 242 -8.11 -15.16 -46.02
N THR A 243 -7.14 -14.80 -45.16
CA THR A 243 -5.79 -15.35 -45.14
C THR A 243 -5.38 -15.59 -43.71
N GLU A 244 -5.23 -16.86 -43.32
CA GLU A 244 -4.94 -17.23 -41.93
C GLU A 244 -3.64 -16.60 -41.40
N ASP A 245 -2.63 -16.40 -42.25
CA ASP A 245 -1.34 -15.78 -41.90
C ASP A 245 -1.50 -14.31 -41.43
N HIS A 246 -2.60 -13.65 -41.77
CA HIS A 246 -2.85 -12.27 -41.35
C HIS A 246 -3.03 -12.16 -39.83
N LEU A 247 -3.50 -13.20 -39.13
CA LEU A 247 -3.60 -13.13 -37.67
C LEU A 247 -2.21 -13.02 -37.04
N ALA A 248 -1.28 -13.90 -37.42
CA ALA A 248 0.07 -13.90 -36.89
C ALA A 248 0.80 -12.57 -37.21
N ALA A 249 0.63 -12.06 -38.44
CA ALA A 249 1.19 -10.77 -38.85
C ALA A 249 0.59 -9.59 -38.07
N ALA A 250 -0.73 -9.59 -37.82
CA ALA A 250 -1.39 -8.55 -37.05
C ALA A 250 -0.97 -8.53 -35.58
N VAL A 251 -0.83 -9.71 -34.96
CA VAL A 251 -0.34 -9.84 -33.58
C VAL A 251 1.13 -9.40 -33.48
N SER A 252 1.96 -9.75 -34.46
CA SER A 252 3.36 -9.31 -34.51
C SER A 252 3.50 -7.81 -34.71
N PHE A 253 2.68 -7.22 -35.59
CA PHE A 253 2.64 -5.78 -35.81
C PHE A 253 2.17 -5.02 -34.56
N ASP A 254 1.15 -5.52 -33.85
CA ASP A 254 0.69 -4.92 -32.59
C ASP A 254 1.80 -4.96 -31.52
N ALA A 255 2.54 -6.06 -31.41
CA ALA A 255 3.72 -6.15 -30.53
C ALA A 255 4.79 -5.09 -30.88
N LEU A 256 5.06 -4.88 -32.17
CA LEU A 256 5.98 -3.83 -32.63
C LEU A 256 5.46 -2.43 -32.30
N LEU A 257 4.15 -2.20 -32.44
CA LEU A 257 3.49 -0.96 -32.09
C LEU A 257 3.60 -0.67 -30.59
N CYS A 258 3.31 -1.64 -29.73
CA CYS A 258 3.47 -1.49 -28.28
C CYS A 258 4.92 -1.24 -27.87
N ASN A 259 5.88 -1.93 -28.49
CA ASN A 259 7.30 -1.65 -28.27
C ASN A 259 7.69 -0.22 -28.70
N TYR A 260 7.16 0.25 -29.84
CA TYR A 260 7.31 1.64 -30.26
C TYR A 260 6.72 2.60 -29.22
N GLU A 261 5.50 2.35 -28.74
CA GLU A 261 4.81 3.19 -27.76
C GLU A 261 5.55 3.28 -26.42
N ALA A 262 6.03 2.15 -25.91
CA ALA A 262 6.78 2.09 -24.66
C ALA A 262 8.18 2.75 -24.77
N ASN A 263 8.94 2.43 -25.82
CA ASN A 263 10.38 2.72 -25.86
C ASN A 263 10.78 3.88 -26.78
N HIS A 264 9.91 4.30 -27.69
CA HIS A 264 10.24 5.25 -28.74
C HIS A 264 9.28 6.44 -28.83
N HIS A 265 8.00 6.26 -28.55
CA HIS A 265 6.96 7.24 -28.84
C HIS A 265 7.22 8.61 -28.22
N LYS A 266 7.48 8.71 -26.91
CA LYS A 266 7.77 10.01 -26.27
C LYS A 266 8.97 10.72 -26.90
N ARG A 267 10.00 9.96 -27.26
CA ARG A 267 11.20 10.51 -27.92
C ARG A 267 10.89 10.94 -29.35
N CYS A 268 10.22 10.10 -30.13
CA CYS A 268 9.81 10.42 -31.49
C CYS A 268 8.86 11.62 -31.48
N GLN A 269 7.86 11.69 -30.61
CA GLN A 269 6.96 12.81 -30.44
C GLN A 269 7.72 14.11 -30.10
N ASN A 270 8.71 14.06 -29.21
CA ASN A 270 9.58 15.20 -28.90
C ASN A 270 10.38 15.69 -30.12
N ILE A 271 10.88 14.76 -30.94
CA ILE A 271 11.61 15.07 -32.18
C ILE A 271 10.63 15.62 -33.23
N LEU A 272 9.46 15.01 -33.41
CA LEU A 272 8.47 15.37 -34.43
C LEU A 272 7.79 16.72 -34.17
N SER A 273 7.69 17.10 -32.89
CA SER A 273 7.22 18.42 -32.43
C SER A 273 8.32 19.48 -32.36
N SER A 274 9.58 19.09 -32.60
CA SER A 274 10.70 20.03 -32.60
C SER A 274 10.79 20.82 -33.91
N GLN A 275 11.78 21.70 -33.98
CA GLN A 275 12.05 22.55 -35.15
C GLN A 275 12.98 21.88 -36.18
N LEU A 276 13.29 20.59 -36.02
CA LEU A 276 14.06 19.85 -37.01
C LEU A 276 13.30 19.82 -38.34
N ARG A 277 13.97 20.21 -39.43
CA ARG A 277 13.33 20.39 -40.74
C ARG A 277 12.73 19.10 -41.31
N ASP A 278 13.38 17.96 -41.11
CA ASP A 278 12.96 16.65 -41.62
C ASP A 278 11.92 15.95 -40.74
N ALA A 279 11.56 16.52 -39.58
CA ALA A 279 10.47 16.00 -38.76
C ALA A 279 9.14 15.90 -39.53
N GLY A 280 8.91 16.82 -40.48
CA GLY A 280 7.70 16.84 -41.32
C GLY A 280 7.48 15.55 -42.10
N ASP A 281 8.55 14.92 -42.58
CA ASP A 281 8.50 13.72 -43.43
C ASP A 281 8.00 12.48 -42.66
N PHE A 282 8.11 12.50 -41.33
CA PHE A 282 7.78 11.38 -40.46
C PHE A 282 6.47 11.58 -39.66
N ARG A 283 5.82 12.75 -39.75
CA ARG A 283 4.62 13.08 -38.94
C ARG A 283 3.43 12.14 -39.19
N SER A 284 3.27 11.65 -40.42
CA SER A 284 2.17 10.73 -40.76
C SER A 284 2.51 9.26 -40.58
N HIS A 285 3.79 8.89 -40.40
CA HIS A 285 4.23 7.49 -40.46
C HIS A 285 3.50 6.56 -39.49
N LEU A 286 3.21 7.00 -38.27
CA LEU A 286 2.46 6.19 -37.30
C LEU A 286 1.01 5.95 -37.77
N LYS A 287 0.34 7.00 -38.25
CA LYS A 287 -1.02 6.91 -38.79
C LYS A 287 -1.06 6.02 -40.03
N ASP A 288 -0.12 6.20 -40.94
CA ASP A 288 -0.01 5.44 -42.19
C ASP A 288 0.29 3.97 -41.91
N ALA A 289 1.16 3.67 -40.94
CA ALA A 289 1.46 2.30 -40.52
C ALA A 289 0.20 1.59 -39.98
N LYS A 290 -0.54 2.22 -39.07
CA LYS A 290 -1.80 1.66 -38.53
C LYS A 290 -2.83 1.39 -39.62
N LYS A 291 -2.98 2.32 -40.56
CA LYS A 291 -3.86 2.15 -41.73
C LYS A 291 -3.44 0.95 -42.58
N LEU A 292 -2.17 0.89 -42.97
CA LEU A 292 -1.65 -0.19 -43.81
C LEU A 292 -1.86 -1.56 -43.15
N ALA A 293 -1.62 -1.68 -41.85
CA ALA A 293 -1.80 -2.94 -41.12
C ALA A 293 -3.27 -3.39 -41.02
N TYR A 294 -4.16 -2.52 -40.53
CA TYR A 294 -5.49 -2.94 -40.10
C TYR A 294 -6.63 -2.60 -41.07
N GLN A 295 -6.42 -1.67 -42.01
CA GLN A 295 -7.41 -1.38 -43.07
C GLN A 295 -7.04 -2.06 -44.38
N ASP A 296 -5.75 -2.03 -44.74
CA ASP A 296 -5.30 -2.52 -46.04
C ASP A 296 -4.64 -3.92 -45.97
N SER A 297 -4.49 -4.49 -44.76
CA SER A 297 -3.82 -5.79 -44.50
C SER A 297 -2.42 -5.95 -45.10
N LYS A 298 -1.67 -4.84 -45.19
CA LYS A 298 -0.31 -4.73 -45.76
C LYS A 298 0.75 -4.63 -44.66
N PHE A 299 0.90 -5.70 -43.89
CA PHE A 299 1.80 -5.73 -42.72
C PHE A 299 3.27 -5.40 -43.04
N PRO A 300 3.90 -5.92 -44.11
CA PRO A 300 5.30 -5.56 -44.41
C PRO A 300 5.51 -4.06 -44.65
N GLU A 301 4.54 -3.40 -45.28
CA GLU A 301 4.59 -1.97 -45.58
C GLU A 301 4.33 -1.14 -44.31
N ALA A 302 3.43 -1.61 -43.44
CA ALA A 302 3.17 -1.03 -42.13
C ALA A 302 4.39 -1.10 -41.22
N GLU A 303 5.03 -2.27 -41.11
CA GLU A 303 6.26 -2.48 -40.35
C GLU A 303 7.38 -1.58 -40.86
N ALA A 304 7.55 -1.45 -42.18
CA ALA A 304 8.56 -0.56 -42.75
C ALA A 304 8.38 0.89 -42.31
N LYS A 305 7.13 1.40 -42.27
CA LYS A 305 6.82 2.75 -41.80
C LYS A 305 7.13 2.94 -40.31
N LEU A 306 6.76 1.98 -39.47
CA LEU A 306 6.99 2.04 -38.03
C LEU A 306 8.48 1.89 -37.69
N ASN A 307 9.19 0.98 -38.34
CA ASN A 307 10.64 0.81 -38.19
C ASN A 307 11.41 2.05 -38.67
N ALA A 308 10.98 2.69 -39.76
CA ALA A 308 11.56 3.97 -40.19
C ALA A 308 11.42 5.05 -39.10
N LEU A 309 10.29 5.08 -38.40
CA LEU A 309 10.06 6.01 -37.29
C LEU A 309 10.90 5.67 -36.05
N ILE A 310 11.06 4.38 -35.72
CA ILE A 310 11.96 3.89 -34.66
C ILE A 310 13.41 4.31 -34.96
N ALA A 311 13.88 4.06 -36.18
CA ALA A 311 15.23 4.42 -36.62
C ALA A 311 15.47 5.93 -36.61
N TYR A 312 14.43 6.72 -36.94
CA TYR A 312 14.49 8.18 -36.85
C TYR A 312 14.67 8.68 -35.42
N GLY A 313 14.07 8.00 -34.43
CA GLY A 313 14.07 8.37 -33.01
C GLY A 313 15.36 8.10 -32.23
N THR A 314 16.55 8.49 -32.73
CA THR A 314 17.82 8.22 -32.02
C THR A 314 18.03 9.12 -30.78
N ARG A 315 18.86 8.68 -29.82
CA ARG A 315 19.23 9.48 -28.63
C ARG A 315 19.96 10.77 -29.02
N ASP A 316 20.87 10.70 -30.00
CA ASP A 316 21.62 11.87 -30.47
C ASP A 316 20.71 12.90 -31.15
N ARG A 317 19.74 12.43 -31.96
CA ARG A 317 18.73 13.32 -32.55
C ARG A 317 17.83 13.94 -31.49
N ALA A 318 17.45 13.18 -30.47
CA ALA A 318 16.70 13.72 -29.33
C ALA A 318 17.50 14.78 -28.57
N ALA A 319 18.81 14.56 -28.35
CA ALA A 319 19.70 15.53 -27.71
C ALA A 319 19.82 16.81 -28.55
N LEU A 320 19.98 16.69 -29.86
CA LEU A 320 19.99 17.83 -30.79
C LEU A 320 18.64 18.58 -30.79
N ALA A 321 17.52 17.86 -30.87
CA ALA A 321 16.18 18.44 -30.81
C ALA A 321 15.94 19.22 -29.50
N ARG A 322 16.39 18.67 -28.37
CA ARG A 322 16.34 19.37 -27.06
C ARG A 322 17.26 20.59 -27.04
N TYR A 323 18.46 20.47 -27.59
CA TYR A 323 19.42 21.58 -27.61
C TYR A 323 18.91 22.75 -28.46
N LEU A 324 18.33 22.47 -29.63
CA LEU A 324 17.68 23.47 -30.48
C LEU A 324 16.44 24.09 -29.83
N ARG A 325 15.67 23.31 -29.05
CA ARG A 325 14.57 23.84 -28.23
C ARG A 325 15.06 24.83 -27.18
N GLY A 326 16.34 24.82 -26.81
CA GLY A 326 16.96 25.80 -25.92
C GLY A 326 17.22 27.16 -26.56
N PHE A 327 16.94 27.33 -27.85
CA PHE A 327 17.10 28.59 -28.55
C PHE A 327 15.76 29.29 -28.79
N ASP A 328 15.78 30.64 -28.82
CA ASP A 328 14.61 31.39 -29.29
C ASP A 328 14.60 31.44 -30.82
N MET A 329 13.75 30.63 -31.43
CA MET A 329 13.68 30.57 -32.90
C MET A 329 13.11 31.80 -33.57
N SER A 330 12.60 32.79 -32.82
CA SER A 330 12.33 34.12 -33.38
C SER A 330 13.60 34.74 -34.01
N MET A 331 14.78 34.33 -33.54
CA MET A 331 16.10 34.75 -34.03
C MET A 331 16.47 34.12 -35.38
N MET A 332 15.63 33.27 -35.98
CA MET A 332 15.85 32.80 -37.36
C MET A 332 15.82 33.93 -38.40
N THR A 333 15.41 35.14 -38.01
CA THR A 333 15.55 36.37 -38.79
C THR A 333 17.00 36.87 -38.87
N ASP A 334 17.82 36.59 -37.85
CA ASP A 334 19.26 36.86 -37.87
C ASP A 334 19.99 35.91 -38.83
N THR A 335 20.90 36.47 -39.64
CA THR A 335 21.52 35.71 -40.73
C THR A 335 22.60 34.75 -40.25
N GLU A 336 23.32 35.05 -39.18
CA GLU A 336 24.35 34.17 -38.64
C GLU A 336 23.74 33.02 -37.84
N PHE A 337 22.76 33.32 -36.97
CA PHE A 337 21.99 32.33 -36.23
C PHE A 337 21.30 31.35 -37.18
N ARG A 338 20.59 31.88 -38.18
CA ARG A 338 19.92 31.06 -39.21
C ARG A 338 20.89 30.16 -39.96
N LYS A 339 22.07 30.66 -40.36
CA LYS A 339 23.07 29.83 -41.05
C LYS A 339 23.55 28.68 -40.17
N ALA A 340 23.82 28.94 -38.89
CA ALA A 340 24.32 27.92 -37.97
C ALA A 340 23.27 26.83 -37.68
N VAL A 341 22.03 27.24 -37.39
CA VAL A 341 20.92 26.30 -37.17
C VAL A 341 20.63 25.49 -38.44
N LEU A 342 20.57 26.13 -39.62
CA LEU A 342 20.36 25.40 -40.89
C LEU A 342 21.53 24.47 -41.24
N ALA A 343 22.77 24.83 -40.91
CA ALA A 343 23.94 23.97 -41.12
C ALA A 343 23.87 22.72 -40.21
N ALA A 344 23.52 22.89 -38.94
CA ALA A 344 23.29 21.77 -38.02
C ALA A 344 22.12 20.89 -38.50
N GLN A 345 21.01 21.49 -38.95
CA GLN A 345 19.86 20.76 -39.49
C GLN A 345 20.15 20.03 -40.80
N THR A 346 21.05 20.54 -41.65
CA THR A 346 21.41 19.88 -42.92
C THR A 346 22.25 18.63 -42.70
N LYS A 347 23.13 18.63 -41.69
CA LYS A 347 24.01 17.51 -41.30
C LYS A 347 23.31 16.32 -40.62
N GLN A 348 22.00 16.39 -40.47
CA GLN A 348 21.20 15.32 -39.84
C GLN A 348 20.01 14.90 -40.68
N LYS A 349 19.92 15.33 -41.96
CA LYS A 349 18.81 14.87 -42.82
C LYS A 349 18.81 13.35 -42.89
N ALA A 350 17.65 12.74 -42.65
CA ALA A 350 17.49 11.28 -42.69
C ALA A 350 17.98 10.63 -44.00
N ALA A 351 18.01 11.37 -45.11
CA ALA A 351 18.49 10.91 -46.43
C ALA A 351 19.91 11.38 -46.83
N GLY A 352 20.75 11.89 -45.90
CA GLY A 352 22.13 12.35 -46.17
C GLY A 352 23.17 11.78 -45.20
N ASP A 353 24.31 12.48 -45.01
CA ASP A 353 25.35 12.19 -44.00
C ASP A 353 24.80 12.38 -42.57
N ASN A 354 23.86 11.53 -42.16
CA ASN A 354 23.05 11.63 -40.95
C ASN A 354 23.91 11.47 -39.68
N ASP A 355 24.47 12.58 -39.19
CA ASP A 355 25.31 12.62 -37.99
C ASP A 355 24.80 13.69 -36.99
N PRO A 356 23.70 13.41 -36.26
CA PRO A 356 23.14 14.33 -35.28
C PRO A 356 24.11 14.64 -34.12
N LYS A 357 25.03 13.72 -33.82
CA LYS A 357 26.06 13.91 -32.79
C LYS A 357 27.07 14.97 -33.21
N LYS A 358 27.57 14.90 -34.44
CA LYS A 358 28.45 15.93 -35.01
C LYS A 358 27.72 17.25 -35.21
N ALA A 359 26.45 17.23 -35.66
CA ALA A 359 25.64 18.44 -35.75
C ALA A 359 25.51 19.14 -34.39
N LEU A 360 25.27 18.39 -33.30
CA LEU A 360 25.26 18.93 -31.93
C LEU A 360 26.64 19.49 -31.52
N LYS A 361 27.73 18.78 -31.81
CA LYS A 361 29.10 19.23 -31.49
C LYS A 361 29.47 20.53 -32.22
N ASP A 362 29.17 20.59 -33.51
CA ASP A 362 29.45 21.76 -34.34
C ASP A 362 28.61 22.95 -33.88
N LEU A 363 27.33 22.72 -33.55
CA LEU A 363 26.44 23.75 -33.02
C LEU A 363 26.91 24.26 -31.66
N LYS A 364 27.35 23.40 -30.74
CA LYS A 364 27.97 23.81 -29.46
C LYS A 364 29.24 24.65 -29.68
N SER A 365 30.08 24.24 -30.63
CA SER A 365 31.31 24.98 -30.96
C SER A 365 30.99 26.35 -31.53
N TRP A 366 29.95 26.45 -32.37
CA TRP A 366 29.47 27.71 -32.90
C TRP A 366 28.89 28.61 -31.80
N VAL A 367 28.07 28.06 -30.89
CA VAL A 367 27.51 28.78 -29.74
C VAL A 367 28.62 29.43 -28.91
N ASN A 368 29.69 28.69 -28.60
CA ASN A 368 30.83 29.21 -27.83
C ASN A 368 31.58 30.34 -28.54
N ALA A 369 31.56 30.36 -29.88
CA ALA A 369 32.21 31.38 -30.68
C ALA A 369 31.35 32.66 -30.85
N HIS A 370 30.06 32.63 -30.50
CA HIS A 370 29.12 33.74 -30.70
C HIS A 370 28.37 34.10 -29.40
N PRO A 371 29.08 34.49 -28.33
CA PRO A 371 28.51 34.65 -27.00
C PRO A 371 27.43 35.73 -26.90
N ALA A 372 27.55 36.87 -27.59
CA ALA A 372 26.56 37.95 -27.53
C ALA A 372 25.20 37.54 -28.12
N LEU A 373 25.22 36.94 -29.31
CA LEU A 373 24.02 36.43 -30.00
C LEU A 373 23.34 35.32 -29.20
N MET A 374 24.14 34.45 -28.58
CA MET A 374 23.62 33.36 -27.75
C MET A 374 23.16 33.83 -26.37
N GLY A 375 23.77 34.88 -25.81
CA GLY A 375 23.29 35.56 -24.61
C GLY A 375 21.86 36.07 -24.78
N GLN A 376 21.55 36.68 -25.93
CA GLN A 376 20.18 37.08 -26.29
C GLN A 376 19.23 35.88 -26.41
N SER A 377 19.62 34.86 -27.18
CA SER A 377 18.80 33.67 -27.39
C SER A 377 18.49 32.96 -26.07
N PHE A 378 19.51 32.70 -25.24
CA PHE A 378 19.34 31.97 -23.99
C PHE A 378 18.57 32.78 -22.95
N SER A 379 18.85 34.07 -22.79
CA SER A 379 18.10 34.91 -21.82
C SER A 379 16.62 34.96 -22.14
N THR A 380 16.28 35.12 -23.44
CA THR A 380 14.89 35.09 -23.89
C THR A 380 14.24 33.71 -23.65
N GLN A 381 14.99 32.63 -23.86
CA GLN A 381 14.48 31.28 -23.64
C GLN A 381 14.35 30.93 -22.14
N ILE A 382 15.25 31.41 -21.28
CA ILE A 382 15.16 31.26 -19.82
C ILE A 382 13.81 31.81 -19.33
N LEU A 383 13.43 33.03 -19.75
CA LEU A 383 12.12 33.60 -19.41
C LEU A 383 10.96 32.77 -19.94
N LYS A 384 11.02 32.36 -21.22
CA LYS A 384 9.92 31.61 -21.85
C LYS A 384 9.73 30.21 -21.27
N THR A 385 10.80 29.53 -20.84
CA THR A 385 10.75 28.09 -20.54
C THR A 385 11.04 27.71 -19.11
N LEU A 386 11.82 28.52 -18.36
CA LEU A 386 12.15 28.23 -16.97
C LEU A 386 11.24 28.96 -15.97
N GLN A 387 10.33 29.82 -16.41
CA GLN A 387 9.35 30.49 -15.54
C GLN A 387 8.62 29.49 -14.63
N ARG A 388 8.11 28.38 -15.18
CA ARG A 388 7.44 27.33 -14.38
C ARG A 388 8.36 26.70 -13.34
N ARG A 389 9.65 26.51 -13.67
CA ARG A 389 10.63 25.93 -12.75
C ARG A 389 10.97 26.91 -11.63
N TYR A 390 11.09 28.19 -11.96
CA TYR A 390 11.20 29.27 -10.98
C TYR A 390 9.98 29.31 -10.06
N ASP A 391 8.76 29.29 -10.63
CA ASP A 391 7.52 29.32 -9.85
C ASP A 391 7.43 28.14 -8.87
N ALA A 392 7.86 26.94 -9.30
CA ALA A 392 7.91 25.76 -8.44
C ALA A 392 8.97 25.89 -7.32
N LEU A 393 10.20 26.30 -7.65
CA LEU A 393 11.26 26.47 -6.65
C LEU A 393 10.92 27.55 -5.63
N LYS A 394 10.31 28.65 -6.07
CA LYS A 394 9.84 29.73 -5.21
C LYS A 394 8.88 29.24 -4.11
N GLN A 395 8.13 28.16 -4.34
CA GLN A 395 7.21 27.60 -3.36
C GLN A 395 7.89 26.75 -2.28
N VAL A 396 9.10 26.25 -2.54
CA VAL A 396 9.77 25.25 -1.66
C VAL A 396 11.07 25.75 -1.02
N LEU A 397 11.70 26.79 -1.56
CA LEU A 397 12.91 27.38 -0.96
C LEU A 397 12.57 28.23 0.27
N LYS A 398 13.49 28.25 1.24
CA LYS A 398 13.41 29.04 2.48
C LYS A 398 14.36 30.25 2.41
N GLU A 399 14.27 31.17 3.36
CA GLU A 399 15.27 32.26 3.46
C GLU A 399 16.65 31.70 3.89
N PRO A 400 17.78 32.22 3.35
CA PRO A 400 17.91 33.36 2.44
C PRO A 400 17.83 33.04 0.93
N GLU A 401 17.87 31.76 0.53
CA GLU A 401 17.89 31.37 -0.91
C GLU A 401 16.65 31.80 -1.70
N LEU A 402 15.47 31.85 -1.07
CA LEU A 402 14.27 32.36 -1.71
C LEU A 402 14.45 33.81 -2.19
N THR A 403 14.98 34.67 -1.33
CA THR A 403 15.27 36.06 -1.67
C THR A 403 16.30 36.18 -2.80
N ASP A 404 17.35 35.36 -2.78
CA ASP A 404 18.39 35.37 -3.82
C ASP A 404 17.85 34.88 -5.18
N LEU A 405 17.00 33.85 -5.19
CA LEU A 405 16.30 33.38 -6.39
C LEU A 405 15.40 34.47 -6.97
N ASN A 406 14.53 35.06 -6.15
CA ASN A 406 13.62 36.11 -6.61
C ASN A 406 14.38 37.33 -7.14
N THR A 407 15.41 37.77 -6.42
CA THR A 407 16.22 38.93 -6.81
C THR A 407 16.95 38.68 -8.12
N THR A 408 17.61 37.53 -8.25
CA THR A 408 18.37 37.18 -9.45
C THR A 408 17.45 36.95 -10.66
N TRP A 409 16.30 36.30 -10.46
CA TRP A 409 15.30 36.08 -11.52
C TRP A 409 14.72 37.40 -12.03
N GLU A 410 14.28 38.29 -11.14
CA GLU A 410 13.71 39.58 -11.51
C GLU A 410 14.74 40.50 -12.18
N ALA A 411 15.98 40.54 -11.69
CA ALA A 411 17.05 41.30 -12.34
C ALA A 411 17.33 40.80 -13.77
N HIS A 412 17.41 39.48 -13.95
CA HIS A 412 17.52 38.88 -15.27
C HIS A 412 16.30 39.21 -16.17
N ARG A 413 15.09 39.09 -15.63
CA ARG A 413 13.84 39.35 -16.36
C ARG A 413 13.76 40.78 -16.87
N LEU A 414 14.02 41.76 -16.01
CA LEU A 414 13.99 43.17 -16.36
C LEU A 414 14.99 43.51 -17.48
N LEU A 415 16.23 43.01 -17.38
CA LEU A 415 17.25 43.25 -18.40
C LEU A 415 16.92 42.55 -19.74
N ALA A 416 16.42 41.32 -19.68
CA ALA A 416 16.03 40.57 -20.88
C ALA A 416 14.81 41.17 -21.59
N GLU A 417 13.80 41.65 -20.83
CA GLU A 417 12.65 42.38 -21.37
C GLU A 417 13.05 43.76 -21.95
N ALA A 418 14.05 44.42 -21.36
CA ALA A 418 14.62 45.67 -21.88
C ALA A 418 15.53 45.48 -23.11
N GLY A 419 15.85 44.23 -23.45
CA GLY A 419 16.72 43.89 -24.58
C GLY A 419 18.22 44.13 -24.33
N ASP A 420 18.65 44.18 -23.07
CA ASP A 420 20.07 44.33 -22.70
C ASP A 420 20.74 42.95 -22.55
N PHE A 421 21.58 42.61 -23.53
CA PHE A 421 22.25 41.31 -23.61
C PHE A 421 23.77 41.42 -23.59
N ASP A 422 24.32 42.50 -23.01
CA ASP A 422 25.76 42.58 -22.75
C ASP A 422 26.21 41.45 -21.80
N MET A 423 27.37 40.86 -22.08
CA MET A 423 27.87 39.70 -21.33
C MET A 423 28.21 40.02 -19.86
N ASN A 424 28.61 41.26 -19.58
CA ASN A 424 29.09 41.66 -18.26
C ASN A 424 28.07 42.53 -17.50
N THR A 425 27.21 43.27 -18.21
CA THR A 425 26.24 44.19 -17.59
C THR A 425 24.78 43.91 -17.95
N GLY A 426 24.50 43.05 -18.93
CA GLY A 426 23.15 42.70 -19.38
C GLY A 426 22.62 41.41 -18.76
N ALA A 427 21.50 40.90 -19.24
CA ALA A 427 20.85 39.69 -18.71
C ALA A 427 21.78 38.46 -18.57
N PRO A 428 22.73 38.18 -19.49
CA PRO A 428 23.65 37.05 -19.38
C PRO A 428 24.49 36.99 -18.10
N GLN A 429 24.75 38.13 -17.44
CA GLN A 429 25.53 38.16 -16.19
C GLN A 429 24.91 37.32 -15.07
N HIS A 430 23.59 37.11 -15.11
CA HIS A 430 22.85 36.36 -14.10
C HIS A 430 22.83 34.84 -14.37
N HIS A 431 23.26 34.37 -15.54
CA HIS A 431 23.11 32.96 -15.93
C HIS A 431 23.83 32.00 -14.98
N ALA A 432 25.05 32.32 -14.56
CA ALA A 432 25.82 31.47 -13.65
C ALA A 432 25.16 31.36 -12.25
N LYS A 433 24.63 32.47 -11.74
CA LYS A 433 23.95 32.51 -10.44
C LYS A 433 22.59 31.81 -10.49
N LEU A 434 21.81 32.02 -11.56
CA LEU A 434 20.58 31.27 -11.81
C LEU A 434 20.87 29.76 -11.90
N ASP A 435 21.92 29.33 -12.61
CA ASP A 435 22.31 27.92 -12.68
C ASP A 435 22.65 27.34 -11.29
N GLN A 436 23.33 28.09 -10.43
CA GLN A 436 23.59 27.68 -9.04
C GLN A 436 22.29 27.56 -8.22
N LEU A 437 21.40 28.55 -8.28
CA LEU A 437 20.14 28.57 -7.55
C LEU A 437 19.19 27.46 -8.03
N PHE A 438 19.13 27.20 -9.33
CA PHE A 438 18.34 26.11 -9.91
C PHE A 438 18.87 24.72 -9.54
N LYS A 439 20.13 24.59 -9.08
CA LYS A 439 20.66 23.32 -8.55
C LYS A 439 20.18 23.01 -7.14
N LEU A 440 19.67 24.01 -6.40
CA LEU A 440 19.07 23.79 -5.07
C LEU A 440 17.86 22.85 -5.12
N GLU A 441 17.21 22.71 -6.29
CA GLU A 441 16.20 21.68 -6.55
C GLU A 441 16.70 20.27 -6.17
N GLY A 442 17.98 19.99 -6.38
CA GLY A 442 18.58 18.68 -6.10
C GLY A 442 18.72 18.33 -4.61
N ILE A 443 18.51 19.29 -3.71
CA ILE A 443 18.62 19.05 -2.25
C ILE A 443 17.33 19.29 -1.49
N THR A 444 16.25 19.75 -2.13
CA THR A 444 14.97 19.99 -1.43
C THR A 444 14.42 18.73 -0.81
N ASP A 445 14.52 17.59 -1.51
CA ASP A 445 14.09 16.29 -0.98
C ASP A 445 14.95 15.83 0.18
N SER A 446 16.28 15.92 0.07
CA SER A 446 17.20 15.58 1.17
C SER A 446 16.98 16.46 2.40
N ARG A 447 16.71 17.76 2.24
CA ARG A 447 16.35 18.66 3.36
C ARG A 447 15.06 18.25 4.03
N ARG A 448 14.03 17.93 3.24
CA ARG A 448 12.75 17.43 3.78
C ARG A 448 12.96 16.12 4.55
N GLU A 449 13.80 15.22 4.05
CA GLU A 449 14.11 13.96 4.72
C GLU A 449 14.91 14.17 6.02
N MET A 450 15.91 15.07 6.01
CA MET A 450 16.63 15.46 7.23
C MET A 450 15.69 16.09 8.27
N ASP A 451 14.86 17.05 7.87
CA ASP A 451 13.85 17.70 8.74
C ASP A 451 12.89 16.64 9.33
N GLU A 452 12.48 15.64 8.54
CA GLU A 452 11.61 14.55 8.99
C GLU A 452 12.30 13.61 9.97
N ILE A 453 13.58 13.27 9.76
CA ILE A 453 14.38 12.48 10.71
C ILE A 453 14.50 13.22 12.04
N LEU A 454 14.87 14.51 12.03
CA LEU A 454 15.03 15.33 13.23
C LEU A 454 13.70 15.51 13.98
N ARG A 455 12.58 15.64 13.25
CA ARG A 455 11.24 15.68 13.84
C ARG A 455 10.86 14.37 14.52
N ARG A 456 11.19 13.22 13.91
CA ARG A 456 10.91 11.88 14.48
C ARG A 456 11.89 11.52 15.60
N HIS A 457 13.11 12.04 15.56
CA HIS A 457 14.19 11.76 16.50
C HIS A 457 14.85 13.07 16.98
N PRO A 458 14.19 13.85 17.86
CA PRO A 458 14.70 15.16 18.30
C PRO A 458 16.08 15.10 18.95
N GLU A 459 16.48 13.97 19.53
CA GLU A 459 17.82 13.78 20.10
C GLU A 459 18.95 13.80 19.06
N ALA A 460 18.66 13.49 17.79
CA ALA A 460 19.64 13.53 16.71
C ALA A 460 20.10 14.98 16.41
N GLU A 461 19.31 15.98 16.81
CA GLU A 461 19.67 17.40 16.70
C GLU A 461 21.00 17.69 17.42
N GLY A 462 21.24 17.07 18.58
CA GLY A 462 22.43 17.30 19.41
C GLY A 462 23.75 16.73 18.86
N TYR A 463 23.76 16.22 17.63
CA TYR A 463 24.92 15.68 16.92
C TYR A 463 25.35 16.55 15.72
N ASP A 464 24.62 17.62 15.42
CA ASP A 464 25.01 18.67 14.45
C ASP A 464 25.30 18.18 13.00
N PHE A 465 24.84 16.99 12.57
CA PHE A 465 25.09 16.47 11.22
C PHE A 465 24.53 17.36 10.09
N HIS A 466 23.40 18.03 10.32
CA HIS A 466 22.77 18.92 9.34
C HIS A 466 23.47 20.29 9.22
N LYS A 467 24.33 20.62 10.19
CA LYS A 467 24.94 21.94 10.35
C LYS A 467 25.75 22.42 9.15
N PRO A 468 26.57 21.58 8.47
CA PRO A 468 27.31 22.03 7.28
C PRO A 468 26.40 22.49 6.14
N VAL A 469 25.20 21.91 6.01
CA VAL A 469 24.21 22.32 4.98
C VAL A 469 23.55 23.63 5.40
N THR A 470 23.11 23.75 6.65
CA THR A 470 22.45 24.97 7.14
C THR A 470 23.40 26.16 7.18
N ASP A 471 24.66 25.97 7.59
CA ASP A 471 25.69 27.01 7.59
C ASP A 471 26.04 27.46 6.16
N ALA A 472 26.15 26.53 5.20
CA ALA A 472 26.41 26.87 3.80
C ALA A 472 25.25 27.65 3.15
N LEU A 473 24.00 27.26 3.44
CA LEU A 473 22.81 27.98 2.97
C LEU A 473 22.72 29.37 3.59
N ALA A 474 22.95 29.49 4.91
CA ALA A 474 22.99 30.77 5.61
C ALA A 474 24.10 31.69 5.07
N GLY A 475 25.23 31.13 4.65
CA GLY A 475 26.33 31.84 3.98
C GLY A 475 26.14 32.09 2.48
N ALA A 476 25.01 31.68 1.89
CA ALA A 476 24.73 31.70 0.44
C ALA A 476 25.75 30.95 -0.44
N ASP A 477 26.47 29.98 0.13
CA ASP A 477 27.35 29.05 -0.61
C ASP A 477 26.56 27.81 -1.05
N TYR A 478 25.72 28.00 -2.07
CA TYR A 478 24.83 26.96 -2.58
C TYR A 478 25.58 25.75 -3.15
N ALA A 479 26.79 25.96 -3.66
CA ALA A 479 27.61 24.85 -4.15
C ALA A 479 28.08 23.96 -2.99
N ALA A 480 28.55 24.57 -1.89
CA ALA A 480 28.90 23.84 -0.68
C ALA A 480 27.69 23.15 -0.04
N ALA A 481 26.52 23.81 -0.01
CA ALA A 481 25.29 23.20 0.51
C ALA A 481 24.89 21.95 -0.30
N VAL A 482 24.95 22.02 -1.64
CA VAL A 482 24.68 20.88 -2.52
C VAL A 482 25.70 19.75 -2.32
N ALA A 483 26.98 20.09 -2.10
CA ALA A 483 28.03 19.10 -1.87
C ALA A 483 27.95 18.43 -0.48
N ALA A 484 27.50 19.15 0.54
CA ALA A 484 27.40 18.66 1.92
C ALA A 484 26.15 17.81 2.19
N ALA A 485 25.06 18.06 1.45
CA ALA A 485 23.76 17.41 1.69
C ALA A 485 23.80 15.87 1.70
N PRO A 486 24.51 15.17 0.79
CA PRO A 486 24.58 13.71 0.82
C PRO A 486 25.18 13.16 2.12
N GLY A 487 26.31 13.73 2.58
CA GLY A 487 26.98 13.27 3.80
C GLY A 487 26.20 13.61 5.08
N ALA A 488 25.55 14.79 5.12
CA ALA A 488 24.68 15.19 6.22
C ALA A 488 23.46 14.25 6.35
N LEU A 489 22.82 13.94 5.21
CA LEU A 489 21.71 13.00 5.17
C LEU A 489 22.16 11.60 5.58
N GLU A 490 23.29 11.11 5.07
CA GLU A 490 23.83 9.79 5.44
C GLU A 490 24.07 9.68 6.95
N GLY A 491 24.70 10.69 7.57
CA GLY A 491 24.91 10.73 9.03
C GLY A 491 23.58 10.67 9.80
N LEU A 492 22.60 11.49 9.41
CA LEU A 492 21.28 11.50 10.04
C LEU A 492 20.50 10.20 9.83
N MET A 493 20.61 9.55 8.67
CA MET A 493 19.96 8.27 8.40
C MET A 493 20.45 7.14 9.32
N ARG A 494 21.66 7.25 9.87
CA ARG A 494 22.24 6.25 10.82
C ARG A 494 21.88 6.52 12.28
N MET A 495 21.46 7.74 12.62
CA MET A 495 21.15 8.12 14.01
C MET A 495 19.98 7.36 14.64
N PRO A 496 18.87 7.08 13.95
CA PRO A 496 17.76 6.33 14.52
C PRO A 496 18.18 4.96 15.09
N GLU A 497 19.02 4.23 14.36
CA GLU A 497 19.53 2.92 14.77
C GLU A 497 20.41 3.03 16.02
N TYR A 498 21.36 3.96 16.02
CA TYR A 498 22.23 4.22 17.16
C TYR A 498 21.45 4.61 18.42
N LEU A 499 20.51 5.56 18.31
CA LEU A 499 19.72 6.05 19.45
C LEU A 499 18.85 4.95 20.05
N ALA A 500 18.24 4.11 19.20
CA ALA A 500 17.45 2.96 19.65
C ALA A 500 18.30 1.92 20.39
N LEU A 501 19.50 1.63 19.87
CA LEU A 501 20.43 0.69 20.50
C LEU A 501 20.97 1.22 21.83
N ARG A 502 21.34 2.51 21.88
CA ARG A 502 21.77 3.20 23.10
C ARG A 502 20.68 3.16 24.17
N GLN A 503 19.42 3.36 23.80
CA GLN A 503 18.31 3.23 24.73
C GLN A 503 18.16 1.79 25.24
N THR A 504 18.26 0.80 24.35
CA THR A 504 18.24 -0.62 24.73
C THR A 504 19.32 -0.98 25.74
N ALA A 505 20.54 -0.46 25.54
CA ALA A 505 21.65 -0.65 26.48
C ALA A 505 21.38 0.02 27.84
N ARG A 506 20.80 1.22 27.87
CA ARG A 506 20.41 1.91 29.11
C ARG A 506 19.33 1.17 29.88
N ASP A 507 18.34 0.65 29.17
CA ASP A 507 17.26 -0.11 29.77
C ASP A 507 17.78 -1.44 30.35
N LEU A 508 18.69 -2.11 29.63
CA LEU A 508 19.38 -3.30 30.13
C LEU A 508 20.16 -2.97 31.40
N LEU A 509 20.91 -1.87 31.41
CA LEU A 509 21.66 -1.41 32.58
C LEU A 509 20.74 -1.18 33.79
N ALA A 510 19.51 -0.71 33.57
CA ALA A 510 18.52 -0.56 34.62
C ALA A 510 18.01 -1.91 35.14
N ALA A 511 17.78 -2.88 34.25
CA ALA A 511 17.24 -4.21 34.57
C ALA A 511 18.26 -5.20 35.17
N LEU A 512 19.56 -4.98 35.01
CA LEU A 512 20.59 -5.87 35.55
C LEU A 512 20.52 -5.95 37.09
N PRO A 513 20.66 -7.14 37.70
CA PRO A 513 20.73 -7.28 39.15
C PRO A 513 21.94 -6.50 39.72
N GLY A 514 21.89 -6.19 41.02
CA GLY A 514 22.96 -5.45 41.70
C GLY A 514 24.30 -6.20 41.78
N ASP A 515 24.28 -7.52 41.60
CA ASP A 515 25.42 -8.44 41.70
C ASP A 515 25.42 -9.38 40.47
N PRO A 516 26.55 -9.57 39.74
CA PRO A 516 27.86 -8.93 39.91
C PRO A 516 27.95 -7.50 39.37
N ALA A 517 28.55 -6.61 40.18
CA ALA A 517 28.73 -5.19 39.86
C ALA A 517 29.55 -4.95 38.57
N ASP A 518 30.44 -5.89 38.22
CA ASP A 518 31.32 -5.79 37.05
C ASP A 518 30.54 -5.75 35.72
N LEU A 519 29.40 -6.44 35.63
CA LEU A 519 28.54 -6.40 34.43
C LEU A 519 27.96 -4.99 34.22
N ARG A 520 27.41 -4.38 35.27
CA ARG A 520 26.86 -3.02 35.19
C ARG A 520 27.92 -2.00 34.76
N SER A 521 29.13 -2.08 35.35
CA SER A 521 30.22 -1.15 35.05
C SER A 521 30.75 -1.27 33.60
N THR A 522 30.78 -2.50 33.07
CA THR A 522 31.22 -2.79 31.70
C THR A 522 30.25 -2.20 30.68
N LEU A 523 28.95 -2.41 30.89
CA LEU A 523 27.92 -1.90 29.99
C LEU A 523 27.84 -0.36 30.01
N ASP A 524 27.92 0.28 31.19
CA ASP A 524 27.92 1.75 31.29
C ASP A 524 29.13 2.36 30.54
N SER A 525 30.32 1.76 30.68
CA SER A 525 31.52 2.20 29.96
C SER A 525 31.36 2.09 28.44
N ALA A 526 30.73 1.04 27.95
CA ALA A 526 30.45 0.85 26.53
C ALA A 526 29.46 1.90 25.98
N ILE A 527 28.40 2.21 26.73
CA ILE A 527 27.43 3.26 26.37
C ILE A 527 28.15 4.61 26.22
N GLN A 528 29.02 4.96 27.16
CA GLN A 528 29.78 6.21 27.14
C GLN A 528 30.77 6.26 25.97
N ALA A 529 31.47 5.17 25.67
CA ALA A 529 32.39 5.10 24.53
C ALA A 529 31.65 5.26 23.19
N ALA A 530 30.50 4.59 23.02
CA ALA A 530 29.70 4.70 21.81
C ALA A 530 29.15 6.13 21.59
N GLU A 531 28.75 6.82 22.66
CA GLU A 531 28.35 8.24 22.60
C GLU A 531 29.47 9.14 22.07
N LEU A 532 30.72 8.92 22.50
CA LEU A 532 31.87 9.67 22.00
C LEU A 532 32.10 9.41 20.51
N THR A 533 32.00 8.16 20.06
CA THR A 533 32.17 7.78 18.64
C THR A 533 31.08 8.39 17.76
N ALA A 534 29.81 8.33 18.18
CA ALA A 534 28.69 8.92 17.44
C ALA A 534 28.84 10.45 17.31
N ARG A 535 29.25 11.13 18.40
CA ARG A 535 29.58 12.56 18.37
C ARG A 535 30.81 12.90 17.53
N GLY A 536 31.73 11.95 17.36
CA GLY A 536 32.87 12.05 16.45
C GLY A 536 32.51 11.98 14.96
N GLY A 537 31.23 11.76 14.64
CA GLY A 537 30.72 11.71 13.26
C GLY A 537 30.54 10.30 12.70
N ASP A 538 30.68 9.25 13.53
CA ASP A 538 30.56 7.86 13.09
C ASP A 538 29.52 7.07 13.92
N PRO A 539 28.23 7.36 13.74
CA PRO A 539 27.15 6.63 14.41
C PRO A 539 27.06 5.16 13.98
N ALA A 540 27.62 4.79 12.83
CA ALA A 540 27.66 3.41 12.35
C ALA A 540 28.63 2.57 13.20
N THR A 541 29.86 3.06 13.41
CA THR A 541 30.83 2.40 14.31
C THR A 541 30.33 2.39 15.75
N ALA A 542 29.74 3.50 16.23
CA ALA A 542 29.14 3.55 17.57
C ALA A 542 28.06 2.48 17.79
N THR A 543 27.21 2.27 16.78
CA THR A 543 26.21 1.19 16.76
C THR A 543 26.89 -0.18 16.81
N ALA A 544 27.88 -0.42 15.95
CA ALA A 544 28.58 -1.71 15.86
C ALA A 544 29.30 -2.08 17.17
N ASP A 545 30.01 -1.14 17.78
CA ASP A 545 30.74 -1.37 19.04
C ASP A 545 29.78 -1.66 20.20
N LEU A 546 28.70 -0.89 20.34
CA LEU A 546 27.71 -1.12 21.38
C LEU A 546 26.95 -2.44 21.16
N GLN A 547 26.62 -2.76 19.91
CA GLN A 547 25.96 -4.01 19.54
C GLN A 547 26.84 -5.21 19.90
N ALA A 548 28.16 -5.13 19.66
CA ALA A 548 29.11 -6.18 20.03
C ALA A 548 29.13 -6.44 21.55
N VAL A 549 28.98 -5.40 22.38
CA VAL A 549 28.86 -5.55 23.84
C VAL A 549 27.54 -6.21 24.22
N LEU A 550 26.42 -5.79 23.63
CA LEU A 550 25.09 -6.36 23.91
C LEU A 550 24.93 -7.80 23.42
N ASP A 551 25.58 -8.16 22.31
CA ASP A 551 25.66 -9.54 21.82
C ASP A 551 26.62 -10.40 22.66
N GLY A 552 27.30 -9.80 23.64
CA GLY A 552 28.04 -10.50 24.67
C GLY A 552 27.14 -11.50 25.40
N THR A 553 27.67 -12.70 25.61
CA THR A 553 26.85 -13.84 26.04
C THR A 553 26.21 -13.69 27.42
N ASP A 554 26.75 -12.83 28.27
CA ASP A 554 26.22 -12.55 29.61
C ASP A 554 25.03 -11.56 29.59
N TYR A 555 24.83 -10.82 28.48
CA TYR A 555 23.70 -9.91 28.28
C TYR A 555 22.66 -10.44 27.29
N LEU A 556 23.09 -11.33 26.39
CA LEU A 556 22.32 -11.73 25.22
C LEU A 556 20.93 -12.31 25.54
N ASP A 557 20.79 -13.14 26.57
CA ASP A 557 19.49 -13.71 26.96
C ASP A 557 18.49 -12.62 27.38
N LEU A 558 18.93 -11.68 28.23
CA LEU A 558 18.12 -10.60 28.74
C LEU A 558 17.80 -9.56 27.66
N VAL A 559 18.78 -9.19 26.83
CA VAL A 559 18.58 -8.28 25.66
C VAL A 559 17.52 -8.84 24.72
N LEU A 560 17.58 -10.13 24.40
CA LEU A 560 16.59 -10.78 23.54
C LEU A 560 15.22 -10.85 24.22
N ALA A 561 15.17 -11.17 25.52
CA ALA A 561 13.91 -11.18 26.27
C ALA A 561 13.24 -9.81 26.30
N MET A 562 14.00 -8.73 26.53
CA MET A 562 13.54 -7.35 26.48
C MET A 562 13.03 -6.97 25.09
N THR A 563 13.77 -7.34 24.04
CA THR A 563 13.40 -7.05 22.65
C THR A 563 12.12 -7.76 22.26
N ASP A 564 12.02 -9.06 22.54
CA ASP A 564 10.83 -9.88 22.27
C ASP A 564 9.62 -9.38 23.08
N TYR A 565 9.82 -9.01 24.35
CA TYR A 565 8.80 -8.38 25.20
C TYR A 565 8.29 -7.07 24.58
N ARG A 566 9.17 -6.14 24.20
CA ARG A 566 8.80 -4.85 23.60
C ARG A 566 8.02 -5.03 22.30
N ALA A 567 8.50 -5.92 21.43
CA ALA A 567 7.82 -6.24 20.18
C ALA A 567 6.42 -6.83 20.43
N LYS A 568 6.29 -7.73 21.39
CA LYS A 568 5.01 -8.31 21.81
C LYS A 568 4.10 -7.25 22.44
N LEU A 569 4.62 -6.42 23.33
CA LEU A 569 3.88 -5.36 24.03
C LEU A 569 3.29 -4.38 23.03
N ALA A 570 4.07 -3.88 22.07
CA ALA A 570 3.58 -2.98 21.04
C ALA A 570 2.42 -3.58 20.24
N LYS A 571 2.52 -4.87 19.87
CA LYS A 571 1.44 -5.61 19.20
C LYS A 571 0.21 -5.76 20.11
N VAL A 572 0.42 -6.15 21.36
CA VAL A 572 -0.64 -6.37 22.34
C VAL A 572 -1.36 -5.07 22.67
N GLN A 573 -0.66 -3.96 22.91
CA GLN A 573 -1.23 -2.64 23.16
C GLN A 573 -2.10 -2.16 21.99
N LYS A 574 -1.65 -2.41 20.75
CA LYS A 574 -2.42 -2.08 19.54
C LYS A 574 -3.73 -2.89 19.47
N GLU A 575 -3.66 -4.20 19.67
CA GLU A 575 -4.85 -5.07 19.68
C GLU A 575 -5.76 -4.80 20.88
N HIS A 576 -5.19 -4.52 22.05
CA HIS A 576 -5.91 -4.13 23.26
C HIS A 576 -6.73 -2.85 23.02
N SER A 577 -6.08 -1.80 22.51
CA SER A 577 -6.74 -0.52 22.21
C SER A 577 -7.85 -0.68 21.18
N ARG A 578 -7.66 -1.56 20.19
CA ARG A 578 -8.70 -1.90 19.21
C ARG A 578 -9.87 -2.60 19.88
N THR A 579 -9.62 -3.70 20.60
CA THR A 579 -10.65 -4.47 21.30
C THR A 579 -11.46 -3.62 22.27
N ARG A 580 -10.80 -2.72 23.02
CA ARG A 580 -11.46 -1.82 23.96
C ARG A 580 -12.52 -0.92 23.30
N LYS A 581 -12.25 -0.39 22.10
CA LYS A 581 -13.22 0.42 21.35
C LYS A 581 -14.51 -0.34 21.03
N TYR A 582 -14.43 -1.66 20.87
CA TYR A 582 -15.59 -2.53 20.62
C TYR A 582 -16.24 -3.02 21.92
N LEU A 583 -15.47 -3.20 22.99
CA LEU A 583 -16.02 -3.86 24.17
C LEU A 583 -17.11 -3.00 24.83
N LYS A 584 -16.83 -1.70 25.11
CA LYS A 584 -17.76 -0.75 25.74
C LYS A 584 -18.47 -1.34 26.98
N LEU A 585 -17.75 -2.14 27.75
CA LEU A 585 -18.21 -2.77 28.99
C LEU A 585 -17.18 -2.45 30.08
N PRO A 586 -17.43 -1.44 30.94
CA PRO A 586 -16.43 -0.92 31.87
C PRO A 586 -15.74 -1.99 32.72
N GLU A 587 -16.50 -2.94 33.29
CA GLU A 587 -15.97 -3.99 34.14
C GLU A 587 -15.03 -4.94 33.39
N ALA A 588 -15.35 -5.25 32.14
CA ALA A 588 -14.53 -6.10 31.30
C ALA A 588 -13.30 -5.34 30.77
N GLU A 589 -13.43 -4.04 30.47
CA GLU A 589 -12.31 -3.16 30.13
C GLU A 589 -11.32 -3.05 31.28
N ASP A 590 -11.80 -2.82 32.51
CA ASP A 590 -10.96 -2.74 33.72
C ASP A 590 -10.19 -4.06 33.95
N ALA A 591 -10.82 -5.21 33.70
CA ALA A 591 -10.15 -6.51 33.80
C ALA A 591 -9.05 -6.69 32.72
N LEU A 592 -9.29 -6.22 31.50
CA LEU A 592 -8.27 -6.21 30.44
C LEU A 592 -7.12 -5.27 30.79
N ASP A 593 -7.42 -4.06 31.27
CA ASP A 593 -6.43 -3.07 31.71
C ASP A 593 -5.56 -3.64 32.84
N ALA A 594 -6.18 -4.29 33.84
CA ALA A 594 -5.47 -4.95 34.94
C ALA A 594 -4.57 -6.10 34.46
N SER A 595 -5.04 -6.90 33.50
CA SER A 595 -4.26 -8.00 32.91
C SER A 595 -3.04 -7.48 32.14
N LEU A 596 -3.21 -6.44 31.31
CA LEU A 596 -2.10 -5.80 30.60
C LEU A 596 -1.11 -5.15 31.59
N LYS A 597 -1.64 -4.48 32.62
CA LYS A 597 -0.84 -3.85 33.68
C LYS A 597 -0.01 -4.86 34.45
N THR A 598 -0.56 -6.03 34.75
CA THR A 598 0.19 -7.12 35.42
C THR A 598 1.40 -7.54 34.59
N ALA A 599 1.27 -7.57 33.26
CA ALA A 599 2.39 -7.87 32.37
C ALA A 599 3.43 -6.74 32.29
N THR A 600 3.02 -5.46 32.38
CA THR A 600 3.97 -4.33 32.40
C THR A 600 4.69 -4.20 33.73
N ASP A 601 3.98 -4.35 34.85
CA ASP A 601 4.58 -4.27 36.18
C ASP A 601 5.65 -5.37 36.36
N ARG A 602 5.42 -6.57 35.84
CA ARG A 602 6.40 -7.68 35.84
C ARG A 602 7.67 -7.35 35.05
N ALA A 603 7.56 -6.58 33.97
CA ALA A 603 8.72 -6.15 33.18
C ALA A 603 9.49 -5.03 33.88
N ASP A 604 8.81 -4.15 34.63
CA ASP A 604 9.44 -3.10 35.45
C ASP A 604 10.26 -3.71 36.60
N ASP A 605 9.87 -4.89 37.09
CA ASP A 605 10.66 -5.70 38.04
C ASP A 605 11.86 -6.44 37.40
N GLY A 606 12.09 -6.27 36.09
CA GLY A 606 13.17 -6.94 35.35
C GLY A 606 12.85 -8.37 34.90
N GLU A 607 11.63 -8.86 35.15
CA GLU A 607 11.21 -10.24 34.87
C GLU A 607 10.56 -10.38 33.47
N TYR A 608 11.32 -10.04 32.43
CA TYR A 608 10.83 -9.98 31.03
C TYR A 608 10.31 -11.30 30.47
N GLY A 609 10.82 -12.45 30.94
CA GLY A 609 10.33 -13.78 30.54
C GLY A 609 8.89 -14.01 30.99
N ASP A 610 8.60 -13.73 32.26
CA ASP A 610 7.26 -13.86 32.83
C ASP A 610 6.31 -12.80 32.26
N ALA A 611 6.79 -11.57 32.09
CA ALA A 611 6.05 -10.50 31.44
C ALA A 611 5.63 -10.89 30.02
N PHE A 612 6.51 -11.54 29.25
CA PHE A 612 6.19 -12.06 27.92
C PHE A 612 5.07 -13.10 27.96
N LEU A 613 5.12 -14.06 28.91
CA LEU A 613 4.07 -15.08 29.07
C LEU A 613 2.73 -14.46 29.46
N LEU A 614 2.73 -13.45 30.34
CA LEU A 614 1.54 -12.69 30.70
C LEU A 614 0.96 -11.94 29.49
N LEU A 615 1.80 -11.36 28.62
CA LEU A 615 1.35 -10.79 27.35
C LEU A 615 0.76 -11.85 26.40
N GLU A 616 1.24 -13.10 26.41
CA GLU A 616 0.63 -14.19 25.63
C GLU A 616 -0.75 -14.57 26.15
N GLN A 617 -0.90 -14.65 27.46
CA GLN A 617 -2.19 -14.88 28.11
C GLN A 617 -3.16 -13.74 27.79
N HIS A 618 -2.70 -12.50 27.90
CA HIS A 618 -3.50 -11.33 27.53
C HIS A 618 -3.88 -11.33 26.05
N LEU A 619 -2.96 -11.65 25.14
CA LEU A 619 -3.27 -11.76 23.72
C LEU A 619 -4.29 -12.88 23.43
N THR A 620 -4.22 -13.99 24.16
CA THR A 620 -5.21 -15.08 24.07
C THR A 620 -6.58 -14.61 24.52
N LEU A 621 -6.63 -13.84 25.61
CA LEU A 621 -7.85 -13.20 26.10
C LEU A 621 -8.43 -12.24 25.05
N LEU A 622 -7.63 -11.36 24.46
CA LEU A 622 -8.06 -10.45 23.38
C LEU A 622 -8.64 -11.20 22.17
N LYS A 623 -8.10 -12.36 21.81
CA LYS A 623 -8.63 -13.22 20.73
C LYS A 623 -9.99 -13.83 21.06
N GLN A 624 -10.34 -13.96 22.34
CA GLN A 624 -11.67 -14.39 22.79
C GLN A 624 -12.65 -13.23 22.85
N VAL A 625 -12.20 -12.07 23.39
CA VAL A 625 -13.03 -10.86 23.53
C VAL A 625 -13.51 -10.37 22.18
N LYS A 626 -12.64 -10.29 21.16
CA LYS A 626 -12.99 -9.64 19.89
C LYS A 626 -14.19 -10.30 19.19
N PRO A 627 -14.21 -11.63 18.93
CA PRO A 627 -15.39 -12.28 18.37
C PRO A 627 -16.64 -12.17 19.26
N MET A 628 -16.46 -12.17 20.59
CA MET A 628 -17.55 -12.00 21.55
C MET A 628 -18.18 -10.60 21.45
N ALA A 629 -17.36 -9.55 21.53
CA ALA A 629 -17.80 -8.16 21.42
C ALA A 629 -18.47 -7.87 20.07
N THR A 630 -17.95 -8.48 19.00
CA THR A 630 -18.59 -8.44 17.68
C THR A 630 -19.98 -9.11 17.69
N ALA A 631 -20.10 -10.34 18.21
CA ALA A 631 -21.39 -11.04 18.26
C ALA A 631 -22.42 -10.27 19.12
N ARG A 632 -21.94 -9.68 20.23
CA ARG A 632 -22.71 -8.79 21.10
C ARG A 632 -23.30 -7.61 20.33
N PHE A 633 -22.47 -6.83 19.64
CA PHE A 633 -22.96 -5.67 18.87
C PHE A 633 -23.99 -6.05 17.82
N GLN A 634 -23.80 -7.18 17.14
CA GLN A 634 -24.74 -7.63 16.13
C GLN A 634 -26.10 -7.96 16.73
N VAL A 635 -26.11 -8.71 17.84
CA VAL A 635 -27.37 -9.03 18.54
C VAL A 635 -28.06 -7.75 19.00
N GLN A 636 -27.32 -6.80 19.58
CA GLN A 636 -27.89 -5.51 20.00
C GLN A 636 -28.45 -4.69 18.82
N GLY A 637 -27.69 -4.60 17.72
CA GLY A 637 -28.09 -3.90 16.51
C GLY A 637 -29.34 -4.52 15.89
N ILE A 638 -29.38 -5.84 15.74
CA ILE A 638 -30.54 -6.58 15.20
C ILE A 638 -31.77 -6.40 16.09
N LEU A 639 -31.63 -6.54 17.42
CA LEU A 639 -32.76 -6.30 18.34
C LEU A 639 -33.26 -4.84 18.23
N GLY A 640 -32.36 -3.88 18.09
CA GLY A 640 -32.69 -2.48 17.82
C GLY A 640 -33.47 -2.28 16.51
N ALA A 641 -33.02 -2.90 15.41
CA ALA A 641 -33.72 -2.93 14.12
C ALA A 641 -35.12 -3.51 14.26
N LEU A 642 -35.25 -4.72 14.85
CA LEU A 642 -36.54 -5.39 15.00
C LEU A 642 -37.52 -4.55 15.83
N ARG A 643 -37.02 -3.85 16.86
CA ARG A 643 -37.82 -2.92 17.66
C ARG A 643 -38.31 -1.74 16.83
N ARG A 644 -37.44 -1.10 16.05
CA ARG A 644 -37.80 0.03 15.16
C ARG A 644 -38.74 -0.38 14.03
N ALA A 645 -38.58 -1.59 13.51
CA ALA A 645 -39.46 -2.17 12.50
C ALA A 645 -40.87 -2.50 13.06
N GLY A 646 -41.09 -2.31 14.37
CA GLY A 646 -42.39 -2.50 15.00
C GLY A 646 -42.76 -3.98 15.20
N LEU A 647 -41.77 -4.86 15.37
CA LEU A 647 -42.05 -6.26 15.68
C LEU A 647 -42.79 -6.39 17.01
N GLU A 648 -43.84 -7.22 17.05
CA GLU A 648 -44.66 -7.46 18.24
C GLU A 648 -43.81 -7.86 19.45
N ALA A 649 -44.08 -7.24 20.60
CA ALA A 649 -43.30 -7.42 21.83
C ALA A 649 -43.24 -8.89 22.27
N GLU A 650 -44.30 -9.68 22.07
CA GLU A 650 -44.33 -11.10 22.45
C GLU A 650 -43.28 -11.95 21.70
N LYS A 651 -42.84 -11.51 20.52
CA LYS A 651 -41.75 -12.16 19.75
C LYS A 651 -40.37 -11.66 20.18
N LEU A 652 -40.27 -10.41 20.60
CA LEU A 652 -39.00 -9.74 20.89
C LEU A 652 -38.56 -9.92 22.35
N ASP A 653 -39.49 -9.82 23.31
CA ASP A 653 -39.22 -9.90 24.76
C ASP A 653 -38.40 -11.13 25.19
N PRO A 654 -38.67 -12.36 24.71
CA PRO A 654 -37.87 -13.52 25.09
C PRO A 654 -36.41 -13.45 24.62
N LEU A 655 -36.17 -12.77 23.49
CA LEU A 655 -34.84 -12.60 22.90
C LEU A 655 -34.08 -11.48 23.61
N GLU A 656 -34.76 -10.38 23.96
CA GLU A 656 -34.19 -9.28 24.76
C GLU A 656 -33.78 -9.75 26.17
N LEU A 657 -34.61 -10.57 26.83
CA LEU A 657 -34.27 -11.15 28.13
C LEU A 657 -32.98 -12.00 28.06
N ARG A 658 -32.87 -12.81 27.01
CA ARG A 658 -31.68 -13.65 26.79
C ARG A 658 -30.46 -12.81 26.40
N ALA A 659 -30.64 -11.75 25.62
CA ALA A 659 -29.57 -10.81 25.30
C ALA A 659 -29.06 -10.10 26.56
N ALA A 660 -29.95 -9.66 27.46
CA ALA A 660 -29.56 -9.09 28.74
C ALA A 660 -28.80 -10.09 29.64
N ALA A 661 -29.17 -11.38 29.61
CA ALA A 661 -28.40 -12.42 30.29
C ALA A 661 -27.01 -12.63 29.67
N ALA A 662 -26.91 -12.59 28.34
CA ALA A 662 -25.63 -12.67 27.63
C ALA A 662 -24.75 -11.44 27.89
N GLU A 663 -25.33 -10.23 28.00
CA GLU A 663 -24.63 -9.00 28.43
C GLU A 663 -24.03 -9.14 29.83
N ALA A 664 -24.81 -9.67 30.78
CA ALA A 664 -24.35 -9.87 32.14
C ALA A 664 -23.18 -10.87 32.21
N GLU A 665 -23.14 -11.86 31.31
CA GLU A 665 -22.02 -12.78 31.16
C GLU A 665 -20.81 -12.09 30.51
N ALA A 666 -21.05 -11.29 29.47
CA ALA A 666 -20.01 -10.55 28.74
C ALA A 666 -19.26 -9.51 29.59
N ALA A 667 -19.92 -8.96 30.61
CA ALA A 667 -19.31 -8.06 31.59
C ALA A 667 -18.29 -8.75 32.49
N LYS A 668 -18.30 -10.10 32.57
CA LYS A 668 -17.31 -10.88 33.32
C LYS A 668 -16.07 -11.14 32.46
N PRO A 669 -14.88 -11.29 33.07
CA PRO A 669 -13.64 -11.60 32.34
C PRO A 669 -13.56 -13.04 31.77
N ASP A 670 -14.68 -13.76 31.68
CA ASP A 670 -14.80 -15.09 31.08
C ASP A 670 -15.54 -15.03 29.73
N PHE A 671 -14.87 -14.44 28.74
CA PHE A 671 -15.44 -14.20 27.42
C PHE A 671 -15.76 -15.49 26.65
N ALA A 672 -15.19 -16.62 27.06
CA ALA A 672 -15.42 -17.92 26.45
C ALA A 672 -16.84 -18.43 26.71
N GLU A 673 -17.46 -18.05 27.84
CA GLU A 673 -18.84 -18.40 28.18
C GLU A 673 -19.87 -17.46 27.53
N ALA A 674 -19.53 -16.17 27.38
CA ALA A 674 -20.44 -15.16 26.83
C ALA A 674 -20.67 -15.32 25.31
N ARG A 675 -19.62 -15.63 24.54
CA ARG A 675 -19.72 -15.70 23.06
C ARG A 675 -20.78 -16.70 22.56
N PRO A 676 -20.82 -17.97 23.02
CA PRO A 676 -21.84 -18.91 22.58
C PRO A 676 -23.27 -18.44 22.82
N LEU A 677 -23.52 -17.61 23.85
CA LEU A 677 -24.84 -17.07 24.13
C LEU A 677 -25.29 -16.08 23.04
N PHE A 678 -24.40 -15.18 22.62
CA PHE A 678 -24.68 -14.27 21.50
C PHE A 678 -24.74 -15.00 20.16
N ASP A 679 -23.86 -15.99 19.91
CA ASP A 679 -23.90 -16.80 18.70
C ASP A 679 -25.22 -17.57 18.58
N ALA A 680 -25.73 -18.12 19.69
CA ALA A 680 -27.05 -18.76 19.74
C ALA A 680 -28.19 -17.76 19.47
N LEU A 681 -28.15 -16.58 20.10
CA LEU A 681 -29.13 -15.52 19.85
C LEU A 681 -29.15 -15.07 18.39
N ARG A 682 -27.99 -14.91 17.77
CA ARG A 682 -27.89 -14.58 16.34
C ARG A 682 -28.52 -15.66 15.45
N GLY A 683 -28.35 -16.93 15.82
CA GLY A 683 -29.04 -18.05 15.17
C GLY A 683 -30.56 -17.95 15.28
N ASP A 684 -31.07 -17.67 16.49
CA ASP A 684 -32.51 -17.52 16.74
C ASP A 684 -33.11 -16.29 16.03
N LEU A 685 -32.31 -15.23 15.89
CA LEU A 685 -32.69 -13.98 15.21
C LEU A 685 -32.64 -14.09 13.68
N ALA A 686 -32.12 -15.17 13.11
CA ALA A 686 -31.85 -15.27 11.67
C ALA A 686 -33.08 -15.03 10.80
N ALA A 687 -34.18 -15.75 11.07
CA ALA A 687 -35.41 -15.62 10.29
C ALA A 687 -36.03 -14.21 10.43
N LEU A 688 -36.05 -13.67 11.65
CA LEU A 688 -36.57 -12.32 11.92
C LEU A 688 -35.72 -11.24 11.23
N SER A 689 -34.42 -11.46 11.14
CA SER A 689 -33.49 -10.56 10.46
C SER A 689 -33.74 -10.52 8.95
N THR A 690 -34.02 -11.66 8.32
CA THR A 690 -34.41 -11.68 6.91
C THR A 690 -35.68 -10.87 6.68
N GLU A 691 -36.74 -11.13 7.45
CA GLU A 691 -38.02 -10.43 7.33
C GLU A 691 -37.85 -8.90 7.52
N ALA A 692 -37.06 -8.48 8.49
CA ALA A 692 -36.83 -7.07 8.76
C ALA A 692 -35.93 -6.39 7.70
N ALA A 693 -34.91 -7.08 7.18
CA ALA A 693 -34.07 -6.54 6.11
C ALA A 693 -34.92 -6.24 4.86
N GLU A 694 -35.75 -7.21 4.44
CA GLU A 694 -36.67 -7.06 3.31
C GLU A 694 -37.69 -5.92 3.55
N ALA A 695 -38.21 -5.80 4.77
CA ALA A 695 -39.15 -4.74 5.12
C ALA A 695 -38.51 -3.34 5.05
N TYR A 696 -37.30 -3.17 5.58
CA TYR A 696 -36.56 -1.90 5.49
C TYR A 696 -36.23 -1.54 4.05
N GLU A 697 -35.71 -2.48 3.27
CA GLU A 697 -35.41 -2.27 1.86
C GLU A 697 -36.66 -1.85 1.06
N ALA A 698 -37.81 -2.50 1.30
CA ALA A 698 -39.08 -2.15 0.67
C ALA A 698 -39.60 -0.78 1.11
N GLN A 699 -39.42 -0.42 2.38
CA GLN A 699 -39.77 0.90 2.91
C GLN A 699 -38.92 2.00 2.26
N ASP A 700 -37.61 1.79 2.21
CA ASP A 700 -36.64 2.70 1.59
C ASP A 700 -36.97 2.90 0.11
N GLY A 701 -37.33 1.86 -0.64
CA GLY A 701 -37.66 1.95 -2.08
C GLY A 701 -39.07 2.47 -2.43
N THR A 702 -39.98 2.66 -1.47
CA THR A 702 -41.35 3.07 -1.77
C THR A 702 -41.39 4.53 -2.23
N GLY A 703 -41.57 4.79 -3.54
CA GLY A 703 -41.63 6.16 -4.07
C GLY A 703 -40.29 6.89 -4.09
N SER A 704 -39.18 6.14 -4.05
CA SER A 704 -37.80 6.61 -3.97
C SER A 704 -36.91 5.86 -4.96
N ASP A 705 -35.73 6.40 -5.25
CA ASP A 705 -34.65 5.72 -5.99
C ASP A 705 -33.74 4.85 -5.09
N ALA A 706 -34.01 4.79 -3.78
CA ALA A 706 -33.37 3.92 -2.81
C ALA A 706 -33.95 2.48 -2.83
N GLY A 707 -33.59 1.64 -1.85
CA GLY A 707 -34.14 0.28 -1.71
C GLY A 707 -33.62 -0.70 -2.78
N HIS A 708 -32.32 -0.64 -3.07
CA HIS A 708 -31.64 -1.55 -4.01
C HIS A 708 -30.36 -2.17 -3.45
N SER A 709 -30.07 -1.98 -2.16
CA SER A 709 -28.88 -2.55 -1.52
C SER A 709 -28.97 -4.07 -1.39
N LEU A 710 -30.07 -4.63 -0.88
CA LEU A 710 -30.22 -6.09 -0.76
C LEU A 710 -30.22 -6.75 -2.13
N ASP A 711 -30.88 -6.17 -3.12
CA ASP A 711 -30.89 -6.75 -4.46
C ASP A 711 -29.49 -6.73 -5.11
N ARG A 712 -28.62 -5.76 -4.75
CA ARG A 712 -27.29 -5.58 -5.37
C ARG A 712 -26.15 -6.17 -4.57
N HIS A 713 -26.32 -6.33 -3.26
CA HIS A 713 -25.28 -6.65 -2.29
C HIS A 713 -25.75 -7.62 -1.20
N GLY A 714 -27.00 -8.09 -1.23
CA GLY A 714 -27.52 -9.07 -0.29
C GLY A 714 -26.89 -10.46 -0.46
N PRO A 715 -27.09 -11.36 0.52
CA PRO A 715 -26.48 -12.69 0.53
C PRO A 715 -26.94 -13.61 -0.61
N ASP A 716 -28.12 -13.36 -1.18
CA ASP A 716 -28.67 -14.12 -2.30
C ASP A 716 -28.07 -13.74 -3.67
N VAL A 717 -27.29 -12.65 -3.72
CA VAL A 717 -26.56 -12.27 -4.94
C VAL A 717 -25.50 -13.34 -5.24
N SER A 718 -25.49 -13.87 -6.47
CA SER A 718 -24.53 -14.90 -6.86
C SER A 718 -23.16 -14.33 -7.22
N ASP A 719 -22.12 -15.16 -7.13
CA ASP A 719 -20.78 -14.79 -7.61
C ASP A 719 -20.79 -14.39 -9.10
N ASP A 720 -21.60 -15.07 -9.92
CA ASP A 720 -21.76 -14.76 -11.34
C ASP A 720 -22.40 -13.38 -11.58
N ASP A 721 -23.33 -12.95 -10.72
CA ASP A 721 -23.92 -11.60 -10.79
C ASP A 721 -22.91 -10.53 -10.40
N LEU A 722 -22.10 -10.77 -9.35
CA LEU A 722 -21.02 -9.85 -8.95
C LEU A 722 -19.96 -9.71 -10.06
N ILE A 723 -19.56 -10.84 -10.67
CA ILE A 723 -18.63 -10.86 -11.80
C ILE A 723 -19.24 -10.16 -13.02
N THR A 724 -20.53 -10.37 -13.29
CA THR A 724 -21.23 -9.71 -14.40
C THR A 724 -21.30 -8.21 -14.21
N ARG A 725 -21.54 -7.73 -12.98
CA ARG A 725 -21.47 -6.31 -12.63
C ARG A 725 -20.07 -5.73 -12.87
N LEU A 726 -19.02 -6.44 -12.45
CA LEU A 726 -17.64 -6.01 -12.73
C LEU A 726 -17.32 -5.94 -14.23
N LYS A 727 -17.76 -6.95 -14.99
CA LYS A 727 -17.48 -7.07 -16.43
C LYS A 727 -18.24 -6.04 -17.25
N THR A 728 -19.49 -5.79 -16.91
CA THR A 728 -20.42 -5.08 -17.80
C THR A 728 -21.01 -3.81 -17.19
N GLY A 729 -20.80 -3.57 -15.90
CA GLY A 729 -21.49 -2.54 -15.13
C GLY A 729 -22.96 -2.84 -14.85
N LYS A 730 -23.52 -3.98 -15.28
CA LYS A 730 -24.93 -4.31 -15.03
C LYS A 730 -25.11 -4.77 -13.58
N PRO A 731 -25.77 -3.99 -12.70
CA PRO A 731 -26.06 -4.47 -11.36
C PRO A 731 -27.05 -5.66 -11.39
N PRO A 732 -27.07 -6.52 -10.35
CA PRO A 732 -27.94 -7.70 -10.32
C PRO A 732 -29.43 -7.38 -10.57
N ASN A 733 -29.89 -6.19 -10.16
CA ASN A 733 -31.28 -5.76 -10.27
C ASN A 733 -31.63 -4.96 -11.53
N ALA A 734 -30.73 -4.87 -12.51
CA ALA A 734 -30.94 -4.05 -13.72
C ALA A 734 -32.14 -4.55 -14.54
N LYS A 735 -33.11 -3.67 -14.81
CA LYS A 735 -34.31 -3.97 -15.60
C LYS A 735 -34.09 -3.80 -17.10
N SER A 736 -33.05 -3.07 -17.49
CA SER A 736 -32.69 -2.80 -18.88
C SER A 736 -31.18 -2.80 -19.07
N ASP A 737 -30.72 -2.87 -20.32
CA ASP A 737 -29.28 -2.84 -20.63
C ASP A 737 -28.65 -1.44 -20.51
N ASN A 738 -29.46 -0.40 -20.29
CA ASN A 738 -29.02 0.98 -20.10
C ASN A 738 -28.70 1.30 -18.63
N GLU A 739 -29.14 0.46 -17.69
CA GLU A 739 -28.83 0.61 -16.27
C GLU A 739 -27.42 0.07 -15.97
N ARG A 740 -26.45 0.98 -15.90
CA ARG A 740 -25.03 0.65 -15.68
C ARG A 740 -24.48 1.36 -14.43
N SER A 741 -23.95 0.58 -13.49
CA SER A 741 -23.24 1.01 -12.28
C SER A 741 -21.86 0.33 -12.25
N TYR A 742 -20.89 0.97 -12.90
CA TYR A 742 -19.50 0.48 -12.91
C TYR A 742 -18.83 0.76 -11.57
N ALA A 743 -18.24 -0.26 -10.97
CA ALA A 743 -17.48 -0.16 -9.73
C ALA A 743 -16.15 -0.93 -9.85
N PRO A 744 -15.08 -0.49 -9.15
CA PRO A 744 -13.80 -1.21 -9.12
C PRO A 744 -13.87 -2.55 -8.38
N ALA A 745 -14.86 -2.70 -7.50
CA ALA A 745 -15.17 -3.95 -6.81
C ALA A 745 -16.68 -4.19 -6.79
N SER A 746 -17.09 -5.46 -6.72
CA SER A 746 -18.48 -5.87 -6.50
C SER A 746 -18.52 -6.85 -5.34
N SER A 747 -19.31 -6.56 -4.32
CA SER A 747 -19.35 -7.29 -3.05
C SER A 747 -20.77 -7.67 -2.65
N ARG A 748 -20.89 -8.69 -1.79
CA ARG A 748 -22.13 -9.10 -1.16
C ARG A 748 -21.91 -9.42 0.31
N PHE A 749 -22.91 -9.14 1.14
CA PHE A 749 -22.93 -9.60 2.53
C PHE A 749 -23.05 -11.13 2.59
N GLU A 750 -22.50 -11.73 3.63
CA GLU A 750 -22.62 -13.17 3.90
C GLU A 750 -24.02 -13.52 4.41
N SER A 751 -24.74 -12.57 5.04
CA SER A 751 -26.03 -12.83 5.66
C SER A 751 -26.92 -11.58 5.81
N PRO A 752 -28.26 -11.70 5.90
CA PRO A 752 -29.14 -10.55 6.16
C PRO A 752 -28.91 -9.92 7.53
N GLN A 753 -28.45 -10.72 8.51
CA GLN A 753 -28.03 -10.24 9.83
C GLN A 753 -26.87 -9.24 9.74
N ASP A 754 -25.91 -9.51 8.85
CA ASP A 754 -24.76 -8.61 8.64
C ASP A 754 -25.19 -7.31 7.96
N TRP A 755 -26.11 -7.40 7.00
CA TRP A 755 -26.71 -6.22 6.39
C TRP A 755 -27.46 -5.37 7.43
N LEU A 756 -28.37 -5.96 8.21
CA LEU A 756 -29.12 -5.21 9.24
C LEU A 756 -28.20 -4.59 10.30
N ALA A 757 -27.22 -5.35 10.79
CA ALA A 757 -26.27 -4.84 11.76
C ALA A 757 -25.51 -3.62 11.22
N GLY A 758 -25.11 -3.65 9.94
CA GLY A 758 -24.44 -2.51 9.29
C GLY A 758 -25.32 -1.26 9.25
N ARG A 759 -26.58 -1.42 8.81
CA ARG A 759 -27.58 -0.35 8.76
C ARG A 759 -27.74 0.31 10.13
N GLU A 760 -27.87 -0.49 11.18
CA GLU A 760 -28.18 0.03 12.52
C GLU A 760 -26.98 0.63 13.25
N LEU A 761 -25.78 0.11 13.01
CA LEU A 761 -24.55 0.75 13.50
C LEU A 761 -24.36 2.13 12.86
N ALA A 762 -24.65 2.26 11.56
CA ALA A 762 -24.62 3.55 10.88
C ALA A 762 -25.72 4.50 11.37
N ALA A 763 -26.93 4.00 11.62
CA ALA A 763 -28.03 4.78 12.19
C ALA A 763 -27.70 5.35 13.58
N GLN A 764 -27.15 4.51 14.46
CA GLN A 764 -26.72 4.93 15.78
C GLN A 764 -25.62 5.99 15.66
N ALA A 765 -24.68 5.82 14.73
CA ALA A 765 -23.62 6.80 14.52
C ALA A 765 -24.10 8.12 13.90
N ALA A 766 -25.13 8.09 13.05
CA ALA A 766 -25.80 9.29 12.53
C ALA A 766 -26.30 10.15 13.69
N MET A 767 -26.97 9.51 14.67
CA MET A 767 -27.43 10.18 15.88
C MET A 767 -26.24 10.66 16.73
N ASP A 768 -25.31 9.77 17.09
CA ASP A 768 -24.24 10.07 18.05
C ASP A 768 -23.24 11.12 17.54
N LYS A 769 -22.92 11.10 16.23
CA LYS A 769 -21.89 11.96 15.64
C LYS A 769 -22.45 13.21 14.97
N LEU A 770 -23.61 13.10 14.32
CA LEU A 770 -24.18 14.18 13.51
C LEU A 770 -25.44 14.78 14.13
N GLY A 771 -26.04 14.15 15.13
CA GLY A 771 -27.34 14.54 15.70
C GLY A 771 -28.51 14.23 14.75
N ILE A 772 -28.31 13.30 13.80
CA ILE A 772 -29.30 12.96 12.79
C ILE A 772 -30.12 11.75 13.26
N ASP A 773 -31.40 11.97 13.50
CA ASP A 773 -32.37 10.89 13.71
C ASP A 773 -32.89 10.38 12.37
N ILE A 774 -32.44 9.19 11.95
CA ILE A 774 -32.89 8.57 10.71
C ILE A 774 -34.37 8.15 10.73
N ALA A 775 -35.05 8.23 11.88
CA ALA A 775 -36.50 8.03 11.99
C ALA A 775 -37.30 9.34 11.93
N ALA A 776 -36.63 10.50 11.80
CA ALA A 776 -37.30 11.79 11.70
C ALA A 776 -38.19 11.87 10.44
N THR A 777 -39.36 12.49 10.59
CA THR A 777 -40.30 12.78 9.49
C THR A 777 -40.29 14.25 9.08
N GLU A 778 -39.54 15.08 9.80
CA GLU A 778 -39.33 16.49 9.49
C GLU A 778 -37.88 16.87 9.77
N MET A 779 -37.26 17.64 8.88
CA MET A 779 -35.94 18.25 9.06
C MET A 779 -36.10 19.73 9.40
N ALA A 780 -35.42 20.20 10.44
CA ALA A 780 -35.40 21.62 10.77
C ALA A 780 -34.52 22.39 9.77
N TYR A 781 -34.98 23.57 9.34
CA TYR A 781 -34.19 24.50 8.53
C TYR A 781 -33.83 25.73 9.37
N ASP A 782 -32.53 26.01 9.52
CA ASP A 782 -32.03 27.09 10.37
C ASP A 782 -31.81 28.42 9.64
N GLY A 783 -32.11 28.47 8.34
CA GLY A 783 -32.00 29.66 7.50
C GLY A 783 -30.80 29.67 6.56
N ASP A 784 -29.88 28.70 6.68
CA ASP A 784 -28.69 28.59 5.83
C ASP A 784 -28.78 27.36 4.89
N PRO A 785 -28.94 27.56 3.57
CA PRO A 785 -28.99 26.48 2.60
C PRO A 785 -27.70 25.64 2.60
N ASP A 786 -26.55 26.29 2.77
CA ASP A 786 -25.23 25.63 2.71
C ASP A 786 -24.94 24.78 3.97
N ALA A 787 -25.77 24.88 5.01
CA ALA A 787 -25.62 24.16 6.28
C ALA A 787 -26.52 22.92 6.40
N ILE A 788 -27.37 22.66 5.40
CA ILE A 788 -28.28 21.52 5.41
C ILE A 788 -27.48 20.21 5.38
N LYS A 789 -27.76 19.33 6.33
CA LYS A 789 -27.20 17.97 6.36
C LYS A 789 -28.25 16.99 5.85
N ASP A 790 -28.27 16.80 4.55
CA ASP A 790 -29.18 15.90 3.84
C ASP A 790 -28.58 14.52 3.54
N SER A 791 -27.34 14.28 3.99
CA SER A 791 -26.63 13.02 3.83
C SER A 791 -25.89 12.60 5.11
N ALA A 792 -25.84 11.29 5.35
CA ALA A 792 -25.14 10.71 6.48
C ALA A 792 -24.39 9.43 6.02
N GLU A 793 -23.10 9.60 5.77
CA GLU A 793 -22.20 8.56 5.23
C GLU A 793 -21.28 7.98 6.28
N PHE A 794 -21.21 6.65 6.35
CA PHE A 794 -20.45 5.93 7.36
C PHE A 794 -19.73 4.70 6.82
N TYR A 795 -18.53 4.48 7.34
CA TYR A 795 -17.84 3.20 7.23
C TYR A 795 -17.96 2.46 8.56
N VAL A 796 -18.71 1.37 8.57
CA VAL A 796 -18.98 0.55 9.75
C VAL A 796 -18.00 -0.61 9.77
N GLU A 797 -17.32 -0.82 10.90
CA GLU A 797 -16.40 -1.93 11.09
C GLU A 797 -17.04 -3.01 11.97
N HIS A 798 -17.36 -4.15 11.39
CA HIS A 798 -18.03 -5.25 12.09
C HIS A 798 -17.05 -6.07 12.95
N GLY A 799 -15.73 -5.90 12.79
CA GLY A 799 -14.72 -6.60 13.59
C GLY A 799 -14.55 -8.10 13.26
N ARG A 800 -15.35 -8.62 12.32
CA ARG A 800 -15.27 -9.99 11.77
C ARG A 800 -15.56 -9.99 10.25
N PRO A 801 -15.20 -11.06 9.52
CA PRO A 801 -15.69 -11.32 8.17
C PRO A 801 -17.20 -11.17 8.03
N ILE A 802 -17.67 -10.42 7.02
CA ILE A 802 -19.11 -10.20 6.75
C ILE A 802 -19.52 -10.47 5.30
N ASP A 803 -18.63 -10.99 4.46
CA ASP A 803 -18.81 -10.84 3.01
C ASP A 803 -18.06 -11.84 2.11
N LYS A 804 -18.34 -11.64 0.82
CA LYS A 804 -17.47 -11.96 -0.30
C LYS A 804 -17.43 -10.80 -1.31
N ALA A 805 -16.30 -10.61 -1.98
CA ALA A 805 -16.15 -9.61 -3.04
C ALA A 805 -15.25 -10.06 -4.20
N PHE A 806 -15.42 -9.39 -5.33
CA PHE A 806 -14.54 -9.48 -6.48
C PHE A 806 -13.95 -8.09 -6.76
N ILE A 807 -12.65 -8.01 -6.93
CA ILE A 807 -11.90 -6.77 -7.16
C ILE A 807 -11.34 -6.81 -8.58
N GLY A 808 -11.71 -5.83 -9.40
CA GLY A 808 -11.22 -5.73 -10.77
C GLY A 808 -9.71 -5.48 -10.84
N ARG A 809 -9.00 -6.24 -11.68
CA ARG A 809 -7.54 -6.14 -11.88
C ARG A 809 -7.21 -5.64 -13.28
N LYS A 810 -7.60 -6.39 -14.30
CA LYS A 810 -7.38 -6.03 -15.72
C LYS A 810 -8.65 -5.46 -16.33
N LYS A 811 -8.57 -4.29 -16.96
CA LYS A 811 -9.71 -3.71 -17.70
C LYS A 811 -9.93 -4.45 -19.02
N GLN A 812 -11.19 -4.57 -19.43
CA GLN A 812 -11.50 -5.00 -20.79
C GLN A 812 -10.96 -3.96 -21.79
N VAL A 813 -10.71 -4.38 -23.02
CA VAL A 813 -10.30 -3.49 -24.11
C VAL A 813 -11.44 -3.38 -25.11
N ARG A 814 -11.73 -2.15 -25.54
CA ARG A 814 -12.70 -1.85 -26.60
C ARG A 814 -12.14 -0.85 -27.59
N LEU A 815 -12.86 -0.61 -28.67
CA LEU A 815 -12.56 0.49 -29.60
C LEU A 815 -13.24 1.79 -29.15
N ASP A 816 -12.55 2.92 -29.29
CA ASP A 816 -13.12 4.26 -29.14
C ASP A 816 -13.84 4.75 -30.41
N ASP A 817 -14.37 5.98 -30.42
CA ASP A 817 -15.08 6.54 -31.59
C ASP A 817 -14.17 6.75 -32.82
N ARG A 818 -12.85 6.81 -32.61
CA ARG A 818 -11.83 6.86 -33.68
C ARG A 818 -11.44 5.44 -34.12
N GLY A 819 -11.92 4.45 -33.37
CA GLY A 819 -11.65 3.03 -33.43
C GLY A 819 -10.19 2.69 -33.16
N GLU A 820 -9.61 3.34 -32.15
CA GLU A 820 -8.37 2.95 -31.49
C GLU A 820 -8.70 2.08 -30.26
N PRO A 821 -7.86 1.10 -29.90
CA PRO A 821 -8.07 0.31 -28.69
C PRO A 821 -7.86 1.17 -27.43
N ILE A 822 -8.82 1.12 -26.51
CA ILE A 822 -8.77 1.78 -25.22
C ILE A 822 -9.28 0.85 -24.11
N SER A 823 -8.83 1.08 -22.88
CA SER A 823 -9.40 0.41 -21.71
C SER A 823 -10.86 0.80 -21.54
N ASP A 824 -11.71 -0.19 -21.32
CA ASP A 824 -13.12 0.00 -21.02
C ASP A 824 -13.35 0.29 -19.52
N LYS A 825 -14.59 0.59 -19.15
CA LYS A 825 -15.00 0.76 -17.75
C LYS A 825 -15.08 -0.58 -17.01
N GLY A 826 -15.41 -1.68 -17.70
CA GLY A 826 -15.50 -3.03 -17.13
C GLY A 826 -14.17 -3.75 -16.99
N TYR A 827 -14.16 -4.85 -16.24
CA TYR A 827 -12.98 -5.68 -15.98
C TYR A 827 -13.04 -7.03 -16.70
N GLU A 828 -11.88 -7.52 -17.10
CA GLU A 828 -11.68 -8.84 -17.68
C GLU A 828 -11.22 -9.85 -16.62
N THR A 829 -10.24 -9.43 -15.83
CA THR A 829 -9.64 -10.21 -14.74
C THR A 829 -10.00 -9.58 -13.41
N PHE A 830 -10.26 -10.41 -12.42
CA PHE A 830 -10.64 -10.02 -11.07
C PHE A 830 -10.01 -10.95 -10.03
N GLU A 831 -9.76 -10.39 -8.85
CA GLU A 831 -9.35 -11.10 -7.65
C GLU A 831 -10.58 -11.39 -6.79
N GLU A 832 -10.64 -12.58 -6.21
CA GLU A 832 -11.62 -12.95 -5.20
C GLU A 832 -11.12 -12.54 -3.81
N ALA A 833 -11.88 -11.71 -3.13
CA ALA A 833 -11.63 -11.25 -1.77
C ALA A 833 -12.69 -11.80 -0.83
N GLU A 834 -12.25 -12.32 0.30
CA GLU A 834 -13.12 -12.79 1.37
C GLU A 834 -12.58 -12.35 2.72
N GLY A 835 -13.50 -12.17 3.67
CA GLY A 835 -13.16 -11.78 5.03
C GLY A 835 -13.04 -10.28 5.24
N LEU A 836 -13.61 -9.46 4.34
CA LEU A 836 -13.83 -8.05 4.58
C LEU A 836 -14.64 -7.88 5.86
N THR A 837 -14.31 -6.83 6.59
CA THR A 837 -14.90 -6.59 7.90
C THR A 837 -15.65 -5.26 7.95
N ARG A 838 -15.62 -4.48 6.88
CA ARG A 838 -16.26 -3.16 6.80
C ARG A 838 -17.42 -3.15 5.83
N ALA A 839 -18.43 -2.36 6.17
CA ALA A 839 -19.51 -1.96 5.29
C ALA A 839 -19.53 -0.44 5.11
N PHE A 840 -19.83 0.03 3.91
CA PHE A 840 -20.22 1.42 3.66
C PHE A 840 -21.74 1.51 3.81
N VAL A 841 -22.24 2.58 4.42
CA VAL A 841 -23.66 2.88 4.58
C VAL A 841 -23.88 4.36 4.34
N ASN A 842 -24.87 4.71 3.51
CA ASN A 842 -25.26 6.09 3.22
C ASN A 842 -26.77 6.25 3.38
N PHE A 843 -27.18 7.15 4.28
CA PHE A 843 -28.56 7.63 4.39
C PHE A 843 -28.69 9.00 3.72
N LEU A 844 -29.77 9.19 2.97
CA LEU A 844 -30.11 10.47 2.35
C LEU A 844 -31.49 10.95 2.83
N TRP A 845 -31.66 12.26 2.99
CA TRP A 845 -32.94 12.88 3.26
C TRP A 845 -33.70 13.09 1.96
N GLU A 846 -34.91 12.55 1.88
CA GLU A 846 -35.86 12.79 0.79
C GLU A 846 -37.01 13.67 1.30
N PRO A 847 -37.13 14.91 0.82
CA PRO A 847 -38.25 15.76 1.18
C PRO A 847 -39.55 15.28 0.53
N ASP A 848 -40.67 15.43 1.26
CA ASP A 848 -42.00 15.17 0.71
C ASP A 848 -42.31 16.15 -0.44
N PRO A 849 -43.16 15.76 -1.41
CA PRO A 849 -43.61 16.69 -2.44
C PRO A 849 -44.35 17.89 -1.83
N LEU A 850 -44.04 19.10 -2.31
CA LEU A 850 -44.83 20.27 -1.94
C LEU A 850 -46.26 20.09 -2.45
N PRO A 851 -47.29 20.33 -1.61
CA PRO A 851 -48.68 20.06 -1.98
C PRO A 851 -49.16 21.02 -3.07
N ALA A 852 -50.23 20.62 -3.77
CA ALA A 852 -50.95 21.54 -4.63
C ALA A 852 -51.69 22.58 -3.77
N GLU A 853 -51.43 23.87 -4.00
CA GLU A 853 -51.96 24.95 -3.17
C GLU A 853 -52.19 26.25 -3.96
N THR A 854 -52.80 27.24 -3.32
CA THR A 854 -52.93 28.59 -3.88
C THR A 854 -52.38 29.58 -2.87
N THR A 855 -51.34 30.31 -3.23
CA THR A 855 -50.69 31.28 -2.35
C THR A 855 -50.84 32.71 -2.90
N ALA A 856 -50.60 33.71 -2.05
CA ALA A 856 -50.69 35.12 -2.42
C ALA A 856 -49.44 35.66 -3.17
N PHE A 857 -48.48 34.78 -3.54
CA PHE A 857 -47.17 35.17 -4.06
C PHE A 857 -46.75 34.32 -5.28
N PRO A 858 -46.03 34.87 -6.30
CA PRO A 858 -45.62 36.27 -6.46
C PRO A 858 -46.77 37.20 -6.84
N ALA A 859 -47.95 36.66 -7.16
CA ALA A 859 -49.18 37.39 -7.39
C ALA A 859 -50.33 36.85 -6.54
N ASP A 860 -51.24 37.73 -6.13
CA ASP A 860 -52.49 37.36 -5.46
C ASP A 860 -53.51 36.86 -6.50
N PRO A 861 -54.29 35.79 -6.24
CA PRO A 861 -53.94 34.44 -5.81
C PRO A 861 -53.34 33.58 -6.95
N THR A 862 -52.16 32.99 -6.73
CA THR A 862 -51.44 32.12 -7.68
C THR A 862 -51.58 30.65 -7.27
N HIS A 863 -52.02 29.80 -8.19
CA HIS A 863 -52.09 28.35 -7.97
C HIS A 863 -50.77 27.68 -8.33
N TYR A 864 -50.24 26.86 -7.41
CA TYR A 864 -49.11 25.98 -7.63
C TYR A 864 -49.57 24.52 -7.65
N PRO A 865 -49.16 23.73 -8.66
CA PRO A 865 -49.39 22.29 -8.65
C PRO A 865 -48.52 21.60 -7.59
N GLN A 866 -48.86 20.35 -7.29
CA GLN A 866 -47.97 19.48 -6.52
C GLN A 866 -46.65 19.30 -7.28
N GLU A 867 -45.54 19.37 -6.57
CA GLU A 867 -44.21 19.32 -7.16
C GLU A 867 -43.23 18.64 -6.20
N SER A 868 -42.44 17.69 -6.69
CA SER A 868 -41.37 17.08 -5.91
C SER A 868 -40.12 17.95 -5.95
N ALA A 869 -39.36 17.97 -4.85
CA ALA A 869 -38.02 18.51 -4.82
C ALA A 869 -36.99 17.40 -5.08
N GLU A 870 -35.85 17.74 -5.68
CA GLU A 870 -34.74 16.80 -5.90
C GLU A 870 -33.97 16.54 -4.60
N ASP A 871 -33.79 17.57 -3.78
CA ASP A 871 -33.10 17.53 -2.50
C ASP A 871 -33.68 18.60 -1.54
N ALA A 872 -33.06 18.75 -0.37
CA ALA A 872 -33.51 19.70 0.64
C ALA A 872 -33.30 21.17 0.22
N GLU A 873 -32.24 21.48 -0.54
CA GLU A 873 -31.99 22.84 -1.05
C GLU A 873 -33.07 23.25 -2.07
N ASP A 874 -33.40 22.37 -3.01
CA ASP A 874 -34.46 22.57 -4.00
C ASP A 874 -35.84 22.67 -3.32
N TYR A 875 -36.08 21.93 -2.23
CA TYR A 875 -37.29 22.08 -1.42
C TYR A 875 -37.40 23.50 -0.84
N VAL A 876 -36.31 24.03 -0.25
CA VAL A 876 -36.28 25.39 0.30
C VAL A 876 -36.50 26.43 -0.79
N GLU A 877 -35.89 26.27 -1.96
CA GLU A 877 -36.06 27.19 -3.10
C GLU A 877 -37.52 27.21 -3.56
N LYS A 878 -38.11 26.04 -3.83
CA LYS A 878 -39.51 25.91 -4.27
C LYS A 878 -40.49 26.42 -3.22
N TYR A 879 -40.27 26.13 -1.94
CA TYR A 879 -41.10 26.64 -0.85
C TYR A 879 -41.02 28.17 -0.78
N THR A 880 -39.80 28.73 -0.87
CA THR A 880 -39.60 30.18 -0.82
C THR A 880 -40.26 30.89 -2.00
N LEU A 881 -40.21 30.30 -3.20
CA LEU A 881 -40.90 30.80 -4.38
C LEU A 881 -42.42 30.85 -4.19
N ARG A 882 -43.01 29.91 -3.45
CA ARG A 882 -44.45 29.84 -3.18
C ARG A 882 -44.90 30.75 -2.04
N HIS A 883 -44.08 30.93 -1.01
CA HIS A 883 -44.48 31.59 0.25
C HIS A 883 -43.76 32.90 0.57
N ASN A 884 -42.79 33.32 -0.24
CA ASN A 884 -41.93 34.50 -0.01
C ASN A 884 -41.17 34.46 1.34
N LYS A 885 -40.91 33.26 1.85
CA LYS A 885 -40.08 32.96 3.02
C LYS A 885 -39.63 31.50 2.95
N PRO A 886 -38.46 31.15 3.53
CA PRO A 886 -38.07 29.75 3.67
C PRO A 886 -39.01 28.99 4.63
N PRO A 887 -39.02 27.64 4.55
CA PRO A 887 -39.76 26.80 5.48
C PRO A 887 -39.10 26.80 6.86
N ASP A 888 -39.90 26.64 7.92
CA ASP A 888 -39.37 26.43 9.28
C ASP A 888 -38.97 24.95 9.49
N THR A 889 -39.70 24.03 8.84
CA THR A 889 -39.39 22.59 8.77
C THR A 889 -39.69 22.05 7.37
N MET A 890 -38.96 21.01 6.97
CA MET A 890 -39.14 20.29 5.72
C MET A 890 -39.65 18.89 6.03
N PRO A 891 -40.92 18.56 5.71
CA PRO A 891 -41.44 17.20 5.80
C PRO A 891 -40.70 16.28 4.84
N GLY A 892 -40.52 15.02 5.21
CA GLY A 892 -39.80 14.03 4.41
C GLY A 892 -39.40 12.82 5.23
N ARG A 893 -38.36 12.11 4.80
CA ARG A 893 -37.81 10.95 5.50
C ARG A 893 -36.35 10.69 5.14
N TRP A 894 -35.66 9.97 6.00
CA TRP A 894 -34.36 9.39 5.66
C TRP A 894 -34.53 8.02 4.99
N VAL A 895 -33.85 7.81 3.87
CA VAL A 895 -33.80 6.53 3.15
C VAL A 895 -32.37 6.02 3.08
N MET A 896 -32.18 4.70 3.12
CA MET A 896 -30.86 4.11 2.92
C MET A 896 -30.55 3.98 1.43
N MET A 897 -29.73 4.90 0.91
CA MET A 897 -29.41 4.95 -0.52
C MET A 897 -28.40 3.88 -0.94
N GLN A 898 -27.38 3.63 -0.11
CA GLN A 898 -26.34 2.65 -0.41
C GLN A 898 -25.90 1.90 0.85
N GLN A 899 -25.74 0.59 0.70
CA GLN A 899 -25.01 -0.22 1.66
C GLN A 899 -24.32 -1.40 0.97
N PHE A 900 -23.04 -1.64 1.28
CA PHE A 900 -22.26 -2.76 0.73
C PHE A 900 -20.98 -3.04 1.52
N PRO A 901 -20.45 -4.29 1.51
CA PRO A 901 -19.12 -4.58 2.07
C PRO A 901 -18.01 -3.91 1.28
N VAL A 902 -17.03 -3.34 1.98
CA VAL A 902 -16.00 -2.49 1.38
C VAL A 902 -14.77 -3.30 1.03
N ALA A 903 -14.55 -3.51 -0.27
CA ALA A 903 -13.36 -4.20 -0.76
C ALA A 903 -12.19 -3.25 -1.05
N GLU A 904 -12.45 -1.95 -1.14
CA GLU A 904 -11.43 -0.95 -1.40
C GLU A 904 -10.39 -0.91 -0.27
N GLY A 905 -9.12 -0.90 -0.66
CA GLY A 905 -8.00 -0.92 0.28
C GLY A 905 -7.82 -2.25 1.02
N TRP A 906 -8.61 -3.29 0.74
CA TRP A 906 -8.44 -4.60 1.35
C TRP A 906 -7.19 -5.31 0.83
N ASP A 907 -6.36 -5.78 1.76
CA ASP A 907 -5.26 -6.69 1.49
C ASP A 907 -5.67 -8.10 1.90
N ASN A 908 -5.82 -8.95 0.89
CA ASN A 908 -6.28 -10.32 1.02
C ASN A 908 -5.24 -11.24 1.71
N GLU A 909 -3.96 -10.87 1.70
CA GLU A 909 -2.87 -11.61 2.34
C GLU A 909 -2.79 -11.30 3.84
N THR A 910 -2.80 -10.01 4.18
CA THR A 910 -2.73 -9.59 5.58
C THR A 910 -4.09 -9.62 6.28
N LYS A 911 -5.18 -9.75 5.52
CA LYS A 911 -6.58 -9.65 5.97
C LYS A 911 -6.81 -8.36 6.74
N THR A 912 -6.28 -7.27 6.18
CA THR A 912 -6.40 -5.93 6.76
C THR A 912 -6.61 -4.87 5.68
N TYR A 913 -7.18 -3.73 6.08
CA TYR A 913 -7.27 -2.56 5.21
C TYR A 913 -5.97 -1.76 5.25
N THR A 914 -5.49 -1.41 4.05
CA THR A 914 -4.30 -0.58 3.81
C THR A 914 -4.59 0.92 3.92
N ASN A 915 -5.85 1.34 3.77
CA ASN A 915 -6.24 2.74 3.88
C ASN A 915 -6.27 3.21 5.34
N GLU A 916 -5.51 4.28 5.62
CA GLU A 916 -5.36 4.95 6.92
C GLU A 916 -6.47 5.97 7.21
N ASP A 917 -7.71 5.82 6.71
CA ASP A 917 -8.81 6.74 7.06
C ASP A 917 -9.74 6.15 8.15
N PRO A 918 -9.30 6.11 9.42
CA PRO A 918 -10.16 5.74 10.53
C PRO A 918 -11.13 6.88 10.93
N GLY A 919 -11.08 8.05 10.28
CA GLY A 919 -11.82 9.25 10.71
C GLY A 919 -13.33 9.07 10.73
N ASN A 920 -13.86 8.39 9.71
CA ASN A 920 -15.28 8.05 9.60
C ASN A 920 -15.60 6.60 9.99
N LEU A 921 -14.63 5.87 10.54
CA LEU A 921 -14.84 4.49 10.97
C LEU A 921 -15.63 4.46 12.29
N ILE A 922 -16.71 3.68 12.33
CA ILE A 922 -17.46 3.41 13.56
C ILE A 922 -17.17 1.97 14.00
N PRO A 923 -16.64 1.79 15.23
CA PRO A 923 -16.53 0.47 15.86
C PRO A 923 -17.88 -0.16 16.16
#